data_AF-A0A1V3ICV8-F1
#
_entry.id   AF-A0A1V3ICV8-F1
#
_cell.length_a   1.000
_cell.length_b   1.000
_cell.length_c   1.000
_cell.angle_alpha   90.00
_cell.angle_beta   90.00
_cell.angle_gamma   90.00
#
_symmetry.space_group_name_H-M   'P 1'
#
loop_
_entity.id
_entity.type
_entity.pdbx_description
1 polymer ?
#
loop_
_entity_poly.entity_id
_entity_poly.type
_entity_poly.pdbx_seq_one_letter_code
_entity_poly.pdbx_strand_id
1 'polypeptide(L)'
;MKPLKKISFAVLLALYTSTAYSADSILDKIQFNKSDSVLSDQIFYQIGGGVGYMTPPTRAKSLKAVEFGIGWKANLTCGNFDIKTTVKNQLNGLTEGFKDLMGNVIESAKGAVASLPAMIIQRANPQLYDLLTNGVYQGRIDFNRLKTSCEAMSKQLADYTLNGRWSKSADLENYKDIVAAEPDAQKAQKKAEDNKGKKGKDWVGGQKKGGENQNPIKLIEDVAKAGYNLLNNRNALDEKTIASKDCDGATCQMFDSPQKVSDFLTRIIGEQSISTCTEDCGPKTSSKAGVGLAPAIEEENVRTVEKLEQVLNMDTPTPQLLGELSSNTIPVTRGLIETLREDPDVDVLSQRLSAEIATAKVMEKMLLARRAILAGMREPYVAADQVAQEELEKVLNKIDLEISQVKLEMDMQKAITSNTASVIFNNKFNREANTGHYGTTFDNVDKRVNDLAYGTPNAEEHQEAGDIALNRRNITLNIPTVNNVSAYKPTYGSGSNGQGGNYNAGKYGTIAPINGSSLEQASGLLKQFEGFSSKTYWDVNAHRAGYGSDTITKADGTVVKIRPGMTVSREDAERDLARRTREFANTARKNVSAETWDKLPPNAQAALTSIAYNYGSLGNLKSVVDAANASAKSGDMTALANAVRRLQHHNNGVNAKRRNQEADYIMNKTG
;
A
#
# COMPACT_ATOMS: atom_id res chain seq x y z
N MET A 1 50.60 -10.17 74.59
CA MET A 1 51.56 -10.45 73.50
C MET A 1 50.87 -10.21 72.15
N LYS A 2 51.42 -9.33 71.31
CA LYS A 2 51.21 -9.25 69.84
C LYS A 2 52.25 -10.18 69.16
N PRO A 3 52.24 -10.47 67.83
CA PRO A 3 51.23 -10.26 66.77
C PRO A 3 51.13 -11.42 65.69
N LEU A 4 50.34 -11.16 64.61
CA LEU A 4 50.37 -11.73 63.23
C LEU A 4 49.57 -13.04 62.98
N LYS A 5 48.75 -13.22 61.93
CA LYS A 5 48.67 -12.59 60.59
C LYS A 5 47.22 -12.53 60.06
N LYS A 6 46.99 -11.49 59.25
CA LYS A 6 45.78 -11.13 58.51
C LYS A 6 45.41 -12.17 57.45
N ILE A 7 44.16 -12.65 57.44
CA ILE A 7 43.38 -12.94 56.23
C ILE A 7 41.91 -12.62 56.55
N SER A 8 41.49 -11.42 56.16
CA SER A 8 40.09 -11.00 56.12
C SER A 8 39.93 -10.17 54.85
N PHE A 9 38.75 -10.24 54.23
CA PHE A 9 38.35 -9.77 52.90
C PHE A 9 38.62 -10.72 51.73
N ALA A 10 37.62 -11.55 51.36
CA ALA A 10 37.30 -11.90 49.96
C ALA A 10 36.15 -12.94 49.77
N VAL A 11 35.17 -13.11 50.66
CA VAL A 11 34.12 -14.15 50.44
C VAL A 11 32.66 -13.65 50.55
N LEU A 12 32.40 -12.38 50.87
CA LEU A 12 31.03 -11.86 51.03
C LEU A 12 30.64 -10.72 50.07
N LEU A 13 31.31 -10.64 48.91
CA LEU A 13 30.92 -9.73 47.82
C LEU A 13 30.93 -10.44 46.46
N ALA A 14 30.43 -11.67 46.41
CA ALA A 14 30.36 -12.49 45.18
C ALA A 14 28.95 -13.05 44.89
N LEU A 15 27.89 -12.39 45.38
CA LEU A 15 26.50 -12.80 45.16
C LEU A 15 25.57 -11.68 44.65
N TYR A 16 26.13 -10.56 44.14
CA TYR A 16 25.34 -9.43 43.59
C TYR A 16 25.81 -8.93 42.21
N THR A 17 26.36 -9.82 41.37
CA THR A 17 26.56 -9.53 39.93
C THR A 17 26.32 -10.78 39.09
N SER A 18 25.12 -11.35 39.16
CA SER A 18 24.59 -12.09 38.03
C SER A 18 24.01 -11.07 37.05
N THR A 19 24.87 -10.46 36.24
CA THR A 19 24.41 -9.92 34.96
C THR A 19 23.73 -11.07 34.24
N ALA A 20 22.42 -10.96 34.05
CA ALA A 20 21.68 -11.83 33.15
C ALA A 20 22.41 -11.80 31.82
N TYR A 21 23.16 -12.86 31.50
CA TYR A 21 23.47 -13.19 30.13
C TYR A 21 22.10 -13.35 29.46
N SER A 22 21.70 -12.31 28.73
CA SER A 22 20.65 -12.46 27.73
C SER A 22 21.12 -13.63 26.87
N ALA A 23 20.34 -14.70 26.85
CA ALA A 23 20.63 -15.83 26.00
C ALA A 23 20.68 -15.29 24.57
N ASP A 24 21.90 -15.17 24.04
CA ASP A 24 22.16 -15.04 22.61
C ASP A 24 21.39 -16.19 21.97
N SER A 25 20.28 -15.86 21.31
CA SER A 25 19.52 -16.88 20.63
C SER A 25 20.44 -17.47 19.58
N ILE A 26 20.63 -18.79 19.61
CA ILE A 26 21.42 -19.53 18.63
C ILE A 26 20.91 -19.27 17.19
N LEU A 27 19.73 -18.64 17.03
CA LEU A 27 19.13 -18.23 15.77
C LEU A 27 19.62 -16.89 15.19
N ASP A 28 20.21 -15.99 16.00
CA ASP A 28 20.86 -14.77 15.48
C ASP A 28 22.12 -15.11 14.67
N LYS A 29 22.63 -16.35 14.85
CA LYS A 29 23.66 -16.99 14.03
C LYS A 29 23.12 -17.76 12.82
N ILE A 30 21.79 -17.91 12.68
CA ILE A 30 21.14 -18.58 11.53
C ILE A 30 20.58 -17.56 10.53
N GLN A 31 20.46 -16.28 10.90
CA GLN A 31 20.62 -15.25 9.90
C GLN A 31 22.04 -15.39 9.38
N PHE A 32 22.21 -15.65 8.08
CA PHE A 32 23.51 -15.54 7.41
C PHE A 32 23.94 -14.06 7.49
N ASN A 33 24.40 -13.63 8.67
CA ASN A 33 25.05 -12.35 8.87
C ASN A 33 26.41 -12.45 8.19
N LYS A 34 26.43 -11.97 6.94
CA LYS A 34 27.45 -12.23 5.94
C LYS A 34 28.48 -11.11 5.90
N SER A 35 28.99 -10.69 7.06
CA SER A 35 30.28 -10.00 7.11
C SER A 35 31.47 -10.97 6.99
N ASP A 36 31.27 -12.28 7.27
CA ASP A 36 32.34 -13.28 7.41
C ASP A 36 32.07 -14.64 6.73
N SER A 37 31.31 -14.73 5.63
CA SER A 37 31.12 -16.06 5.01
C SER A 37 32.36 -16.55 4.28
N VAL A 38 32.79 -17.79 4.58
CA VAL A 38 33.90 -18.53 3.93
C VAL A 38 33.62 -18.87 2.45
N LEU A 39 32.42 -18.60 1.93
CA LEU A 39 32.01 -18.95 0.56
C LEU A 39 32.31 -17.81 -0.43
N SER A 40 32.88 -18.13 -1.60
CA SER A 40 33.06 -17.18 -2.71
C SER A 40 31.74 -16.47 -3.05
N ASP A 41 31.78 -15.14 -3.18
CA ASP A 41 30.61 -14.32 -3.52
C ASP A 41 29.96 -14.76 -4.84
N GLN A 42 30.74 -15.26 -5.80
CA GLN A 42 30.22 -15.79 -7.06
C GLN A 42 29.27 -16.97 -6.84
N ILE A 43 29.72 -17.97 -6.07
CA ILE A 43 28.92 -19.17 -5.78
C ILE A 43 27.67 -18.74 -5.01
N PHE A 44 27.83 -17.83 -4.05
CA PHE A 44 26.73 -17.34 -3.24
C PHE A 44 25.59 -16.72 -4.05
N TYR A 45 25.88 -15.85 -5.03
CA TYR A 45 24.83 -15.27 -5.88
C TYR A 45 24.34 -16.23 -6.98
N GLN A 46 25.17 -17.18 -7.43
CA GLN A 46 24.75 -18.22 -8.38
C GLN A 46 23.73 -19.19 -7.78
N ILE A 47 23.82 -19.51 -6.49
CA ILE A 47 22.83 -20.34 -5.79
C ILE A 47 21.59 -19.55 -5.33
N GLY A 48 21.46 -18.30 -5.76
CA GLY A 48 20.29 -17.45 -5.49
C GLY A 48 20.47 -16.44 -4.37
N GLY A 49 21.59 -16.46 -3.63
CA GLY A 49 21.82 -15.58 -2.49
C GLY A 49 20.84 -15.78 -1.33
N GLY A 50 21.13 -15.13 -0.20
CA GLY A 50 20.22 -15.07 0.95
C GLY A 50 19.96 -16.43 1.61
N VAL A 51 18.88 -16.51 2.39
CA VAL A 51 18.40 -17.78 2.95
C VAL A 51 17.39 -18.42 2.00
N GLY A 52 17.49 -19.73 1.75
CA GLY A 52 16.64 -20.47 0.80
C GLY A 52 15.16 -20.58 1.17
N TYR A 53 14.71 -19.87 2.21
CA TYR A 53 13.32 -19.80 2.64
C TYR A 53 13.01 -18.40 3.15
N MET A 54 11.75 -17.97 3.00
CA MET A 54 11.32 -16.68 3.56
C MET A 54 11.29 -16.72 5.08
N THR A 55 11.78 -15.66 5.70
CA THR A 55 11.62 -15.43 7.14
C THR A 55 10.15 -15.58 7.54
N PRO A 56 9.83 -16.35 8.61
CA PRO A 56 8.45 -16.59 8.98
C PRO A 56 7.75 -15.30 9.40
N PRO A 57 6.42 -15.18 9.21
CA PRO A 57 5.66 -13.98 9.55
C PRO A 57 5.77 -13.60 11.03
N THR A 58 5.90 -14.62 11.86
CA THR A 58 6.00 -14.58 13.32
C THR A 58 6.97 -15.68 13.73
N ARG A 59 7.80 -15.45 14.75
CA ARG A 59 8.62 -16.52 15.36
C ARG A 59 7.97 -17.11 16.62
N ALA A 60 6.77 -16.64 16.97
CA ALA A 60 6.02 -17.23 18.06
C ALA A 60 5.73 -18.71 17.79
N LYS A 61 6.08 -19.58 18.76
CA LYS A 61 5.89 -21.04 18.66
C LYS A 61 4.41 -21.44 18.72
N SER A 62 3.57 -20.58 19.28
CA SER A 62 2.11 -20.71 19.27
C SER A 62 1.49 -19.32 19.19
N LEU A 63 0.36 -19.23 18.48
CA LEU A 63 -0.49 -18.07 18.53
C LEU A 63 -1.44 -18.20 19.72
N LYS A 64 -1.68 -17.11 20.44
CA LYS A 64 -2.70 -17.09 21.50
C LYS A 64 -4.03 -17.52 20.90
N ALA A 65 -4.64 -18.56 21.48
CA ALA A 65 -6.01 -18.91 21.14
C ALA A 65 -6.88 -17.68 21.43
N VAL A 66 -7.60 -17.21 20.41
CA VAL A 66 -8.65 -16.22 20.62
C VAL A 66 -9.81 -16.99 21.25
N GLU A 67 -9.85 -17.00 22.58
CA GLU A 67 -10.91 -17.68 23.30
C GLU A 67 -12.24 -16.96 23.06
N PHE A 68 -13.21 -17.72 22.56
CA PHE A 68 -14.60 -17.29 22.50
C PHE A 68 -15.08 -16.95 23.91
N GLY A 69 -15.61 -15.76 24.11
CA GLY A 69 -16.32 -15.42 25.34
C GLY A 69 -17.40 -16.46 25.66
N ILE A 70 -17.72 -16.62 26.95
CA ILE A 70 -18.61 -17.64 27.51
C ILE A 70 -20.03 -17.65 26.88
N GLY A 71 -20.39 -16.65 26.06
CA GLY A 71 -21.67 -16.59 25.33
C GLY A 71 -21.77 -17.41 24.02
N TRP A 72 -20.68 -17.97 23.50
CA TRP A 72 -20.70 -18.63 22.16
C TRP A 72 -21.18 -20.10 22.19
N LYS A 73 -21.18 -20.76 23.35
CA LYS A 73 -21.46 -22.20 23.47
C LYS A 73 -22.95 -22.58 23.62
N ALA A 74 -23.90 -21.67 23.46
CA ALA A 74 -25.28 -21.96 23.85
C ALA A 74 -26.39 -21.42 22.93
N ASN A 75 -26.18 -21.29 21.61
CA ASN A 75 -27.28 -20.81 20.75
C ASN A 75 -27.36 -21.43 19.34
N LEU A 76 -26.93 -22.69 19.20
CA LEU A 76 -27.07 -23.48 17.96
C LEU A 76 -28.22 -24.49 18.01
N THR A 77 -29.21 -24.27 18.88
CA THR A 77 -30.48 -25.00 18.85
C THR A 77 -31.61 -23.99 18.80
N CYS A 78 -32.27 -23.92 17.63
CA CYS A 78 -33.54 -23.24 17.44
C CYS A 78 -34.59 -23.97 18.31
N GLY A 79 -34.64 -23.65 19.61
CA GLY A 79 -35.25 -24.49 20.64
C GLY A 79 -36.06 -23.74 21.68
N ASN A 80 -36.55 -22.54 21.35
CA ASN A 80 -37.35 -21.74 22.30
C ASN A 80 -38.66 -21.20 21.71
N PHE A 81 -39.23 -21.87 20.71
CA PHE A 81 -40.60 -21.57 20.29
C PHE A 81 -41.59 -22.16 21.30
N ASP A 82 -42.16 -21.30 22.14
CA ASP A 82 -43.31 -21.70 22.94
C ASP A 82 -44.54 -21.83 22.04
N ILE A 83 -44.76 -23.05 21.54
CA ILE A 83 -45.91 -23.41 20.70
C ILE A 83 -47.23 -23.03 21.38
N LYS A 84 -47.32 -23.03 22.71
CA LYS A 84 -48.55 -22.60 23.41
C LYS A 84 -48.78 -21.09 23.29
N THR A 85 -47.72 -20.29 23.33
CA THR A 85 -47.82 -18.83 23.20
C THR A 85 -48.09 -18.40 21.76
N THR A 86 -47.50 -19.06 20.76
CA THR A 86 -47.77 -18.82 19.34
C THR A 86 -49.23 -19.17 18.96
N VAL A 87 -49.77 -20.29 19.45
CA VAL A 87 -51.18 -20.67 19.22
C VAL A 87 -52.14 -19.73 19.98
N LYS A 88 -51.79 -19.29 21.19
CA LYS A 88 -52.62 -18.36 21.98
C LYS A 88 -52.66 -16.94 21.39
N ASN A 89 -51.62 -16.50 20.70
CA ASN A 89 -51.59 -15.21 20.01
C ASN A 89 -52.17 -15.27 18.59
N GLN A 90 -52.02 -16.39 17.87
CA GLN A 90 -52.69 -16.59 16.57
C GLN A 90 -54.22 -16.67 16.70
N LEU A 91 -54.74 -17.20 17.82
CA LEU A 91 -56.18 -17.25 18.09
C LEU A 91 -56.77 -15.91 18.57
N ASN A 92 -55.93 -14.97 19.03
CA ASN A 92 -56.34 -13.61 19.43
C ASN A 92 -56.00 -12.52 18.39
N GLY A 93 -55.13 -12.81 17.41
CA GLY A 93 -54.71 -11.90 16.33
C GLY A 93 -55.47 -12.04 15.02
N LEU A 94 -56.45 -12.95 14.94
CA LEU A 94 -57.27 -13.21 13.74
C LEU A 94 -58.44 -12.24 13.56
N THR A 95 -58.40 -11.04 14.14
CA THR A 95 -59.50 -10.07 14.03
C THR A 95 -59.25 -8.87 13.11
N GLU A 96 -58.06 -8.72 12.52
CA GLU A 96 -57.75 -7.61 11.61
C GLU A 96 -57.24 -8.02 10.22
N GLY A 97 -56.83 -9.27 9.99
CA GLY A 97 -56.43 -9.77 8.66
C GLY A 97 -57.56 -10.41 7.83
N PHE A 98 -58.73 -10.65 8.42
CA PHE A 98 -59.87 -11.30 7.75
C PHE A 98 -60.96 -10.30 7.28
N LYS A 99 -60.82 -9.02 7.62
CA LYS A 99 -61.77 -7.96 7.24
C LYS A 99 -61.47 -7.31 5.89
N ASP A 100 -60.29 -7.52 5.32
CA ASP A 100 -59.89 -6.93 4.04
C ASP A 100 -59.89 -7.92 2.86
N LEU A 101 -60.23 -9.19 3.11
CA LEU A 101 -60.30 -10.24 2.07
C LEU A 101 -61.71 -10.82 1.86
N MET A 102 -62.73 -10.14 2.41
CA MET A 102 -64.13 -10.57 2.32
C MET A 102 -65.07 -9.41 1.91
N GLY A 103 -64.63 -8.61 0.94
CA GLY A 103 -65.39 -7.46 0.41
C GLY A 103 -65.80 -7.54 -1.06
N ASN A 104 -65.29 -8.47 -1.88
CA ASN A 104 -65.59 -8.52 -3.33
C ASN A 104 -65.57 -9.93 -3.96
N VAL A 105 -66.17 -10.93 -3.31
CA VAL A 105 -66.45 -12.24 -3.96
C VAL A 105 -67.82 -12.76 -3.54
N ILE A 106 -68.89 -11.99 -3.78
CA ILE A 106 -70.27 -12.50 -3.82
C ILE A 106 -71.06 -11.65 -4.82
N GLU A 107 -70.87 -11.86 -6.13
CA GLU A 107 -71.88 -11.47 -7.14
C GLU A 107 -71.61 -12.03 -8.56
N SER A 108 -71.33 -13.34 -8.73
CA SER A 108 -71.35 -13.92 -10.10
C SER A 108 -71.59 -15.44 -10.15
N ALA A 109 -72.36 -16.00 -9.21
CA ALA A 109 -72.84 -17.38 -9.31
C ALA A 109 -74.38 -17.39 -9.30
N LYS A 110 -74.99 -17.18 -10.47
CA LYS A 110 -76.38 -17.55 -10.77
C LYS A 110 -76.62 -17.53 -12.28
N GLY A 111 -76.57 -18.70 -12.91
CA GLY A 111 -77.01 -18.88 -14.29
C GLY A 111 -76.55 -20.18 -14.94
N ALA A 112 -77.50 -21.11 -15.06
CA ALA A 112 -77.53 -22.26 -15.99
C ALA A 112 -76.89 -23.60 -15.55
N VAL A 113 -77.78 -24.44 -15.03
CA VAL A 113 -77.79 -25.91 -15.08
C VAL A 113 -78.10 -26.36 -16.51
N ALA A 114 -77.48 -27.46 -17.00
CA ALA A 114 -78.15 -28.65 -17.57
C ALA A 114 -77.38 -29.39 -18.69
N SER A 115 -77.36 -30.74 -18.53
CA SER A 115 -77.21 -31.82 -19.51
C SER A 115 -75.87 -32.08 -20.23
N LEU A 116 -75.20 -33.16 -19.77
CA LEU A 116 -74.41 -34.13 -20.55
C LEU A 116 -75.24 -34.80 -21.67
N PRO A 117 -74.70 -35.50 -22.70
CA PRO A 117 -73.37 -36.16 -22.76
C PRO A 117 -72.60 -36.06 -24.11
N ALA A 118 -71.38 -36.60 -24.07
CA ALA A 118 -70.43 -36.86 -25.15
C ALA A 118 -70.99 -37.31 -26.50
N MET A 119 -70.23 -37.02 -27.57
CA MET A 119 -69.89 -37.87 -28.73
C MET A 119 -69.84 -37.02 -30.01
N ILE A 120 -68.77 -37.17 -30.82
CA ILE A 120 -68.37 -36.35 -32.00
C ILE A 120 -67.62 -35.08 -31.54
N ILE A 121 -66.30 -35.06 -31.30
CA ILE A 121 -65.19 -35.46 -32.16
C ILE A 121 -64.05 -35.99 -31.26
N GLN A 122 -64.14 -37.27 -30.89
CA GLN A 122 -62.95 -38.08 -30.62
C GLN A 122 -62.52 -38.68 -31.95
N ARG A 123 -61.46 -38.13 -32.57
CA ARG A 123 -60.49 -38.79 -33.48
C ARG A 123 -59.81 -37.75 -34.37
N ALA A 124 -58.86 -37.00 -33.81
CA ALA A 124 -57.80 -36.41 -34.63
C ALA A 124 -56.51 -36.14 -33.83
N ASN A 125 -56.58 -35.66 -32.57
CA ASN A 125 -55.37 -35.57 -31.73
C ASN A 125 -55.68 -35.35 -30.23
N PRO A 126 -55.55 -36.36 -29.34
CA PRO A 126 -55.89 -36.23 -27.91
C PRO A 126 -54.86 -35.47 -27.05
N GLN A 127 -53.66 -35.11 -27.55
CA GLN A 127 -52.66 -34.33 -26.77
C GLN A 127 -52.73 -32.81 -26.99
N LEU A 128 -53.38 -32.36 -28.08
CA LEU A 128 -53.53 -30.92 -28.36
C LEU A 128 -54.78 -30.32 -27.69
N TYR A 129 -55.77 -31.14 -27.32
CA TYR A 129 -57.00 -30.70 -26.66
C TYR A 129 -56.77 -30.39 -25.16
N ASP A 130 -55.86 -31.09 -24.48
CA ASP A 130 -55.48 -30.80 -23.08
C ASP A 130 -54.69 -29.48 -22.98
N LEU A 131 -53.85 -29.19 -23.99
CA LEU A 131 -53.11 -27.94 -24.10
C LEU A 131 -54.03 -26.74 -24.40
N LEU A 132 -55.12 -26.94 -25.14
CA LEU A 132 -56.07 -25.87 -25.49
C LEU A 132 -57.17 -25.66 -24.44
N THR A 133 -57.51 -26.67 -23.64
CA THR A 133 -58.59 -26.55 -22.65
C THR A 133 -58.09 -26.13 -21.26
N ASN A 134 -56.84 -26.45 -20.91
CA ASN A 134 -56.25 -26.03 -19.62
C ASN A 134 -55.24 -24.87 -19.74
N GLY A 135 -54.81 -24.50 -20.96
CA GLY A 135 -53.70 -23.56 -21.17
C GLY A 135 -54.07 -22.10 -21.49
N VAL A 136 -55.30 -21.79 -21.93
CA VAL A 136 -55.62 -20.45 -22.46
C VAL A 136 -57.00 -19.97 -22.02
N TYR A 137 -57.15 -19.62 -20.74
CA TYR A 137 -58.20 -18.66 -20.32
C TYR A 137 -57.79 -17.72 -19.16
N GLN A 138 -56.50 -17.56 -18.87
CA GLN A 138 -56.01 -16.45 -18.02
C GLN A 138 -55.01 -15.54 -18.74
N GLY A 139 -55.29 -15.29 -20.02
CA GLY A 139 -54.77 -14.13 -20.76
C GLY A 139 -55.51 -12.84 -20.39
N ARG A 140 -55.71 -12.56 -19.10
CA ARG A 140 -55.77 -11.18 -18.61
C ARG A 140 -54.47 -10.98 -17.86
N ILE A 141 -53.53 -10.35 -18.57
CA ILE A 141 -52.30 -9.83 -18.00
C ILE A 141 -52.71 -8.77 -16.99
N ASP A 142 -52.88 -9.19 -15.74
CA ASP A 142 -52.86 -8.27 -14.62
C ASP A 142 -51.44 -7.69 -14.55
N PHE A 143 -51.32 -6.42 -14.89
CA PHE A 143 -50.09 -5.63 -14.79
C PHE A 143 -49.43 -5.75 -13.39
N ASN A 144 -50.25 -6.03 -12.36
CA ASN A 144 -49.81 -6.32 -11.00
C ASN A 144 -49.00 -7.62 -10.87
N ARG A 145 -49.25 -8.64 -11.71
CA ARG A 145 -48.54 -9.93 -11.71
C ARG A 145 -47.17 -9.84 -12.39
N LEU A 146 -47.03 -8.93 -13.37
CA LEU A 146 -45.74 -8.53 -13.95
C LEU A 146 -44.89 -7.71 -12.96
N LYS A 147 -45.53 -6.86 -12.15
CA LYS A 147 -44.86 -6.16 -11.04
C LYS A 147 -44.40 -7.14 -9.95
N THR A 148 -45.23 -8.11 -9.56
CA THR A 148 -44.81 -9.16 -8.60
C THR A 148 -43.76 -10.10 -9.16
N SER A 149 -43.76 -10.39 -10.47
CA SER A 149 -42.67 -11.16 -11.08
C SER A 149 -41.38 -10.35 -11.16
N CYS A 150 -41.43 -9.04 -11.40
CA CYS A 150 -40.26 -8.16 -11.36
C CYS A 150 -39.73 -7.96 -9.94
N GLU A 151 -40.60 -7.80 -8.94
CA GLU A 151 -40.22 -7.70 -7.52
C GLU A 151 -39.70 -9.03 -6.97
N ALA A 152 -40.32 -10.15 -7.31
CA ALA A 152 -39.84 -11.48 -6.95
C ALA A 152 -38.52 -11.83 -7.66
N MET A 153 -38.40 -11.47 -8.94
CA MET A 153 -37.16 -11.61 -9.71
C MET A 153 -36.09 -10.66 -9.18
N SER A 154 -36.43 -9.42 -8.80
CA SER A 154 -35.51 -8.45 -8.20
C SER A 154 -35.08 -8.88 -6.80
N LYS A 155 -35.95 -9.52 -6.02
CA LYS A 155 -35.62 -10.08 -4.71
C LYS A 155 -34.70 -11.30 -4.85
N GLN A 156 -34.99 -12.19 -5.79
CA GLN A 156 -34.06 -13.28 -6.15
C GLN A 156 -32.72 -12.73 -6.66
N LEU A 157 -32.73 -11.73 -7.55
CA LEU A 157 -31.50 -11.14 -8.10
C LEU A 157 -30.71 -10.41 -7.02
N ALA A 158 -31.38 -9.70 -6.10
CA ALA A 158 -30.77 -9.07 -4.94
C ALA A 158 -30.09 -10.11 -4.04
N ASP A 159 -30.74 -11.25 -3.77
CA ASP A 159 -30.16 -12.37 -3.02
C ASP A 159 -28.87 -12.95 -3.65
N TYR A 160 -28.66 -12.75 -4.96
CA TYR A 160 -27.42 -13.14 -5.66
C TYR A 160 -26.36 -12.02 -5.72
N THR A 161 -26.71 -10.77 -5.41
CA THR A 161 -25.74 -9.68 -5.31
C THR A 161 -24.89 -9.81 -4.04
N LEU A 162 -23.68 -9.23 -4.05
CA LEU A 162 -22.83 -9.18 -2.86
C LEU A 162 -23.60 -8.60 -1.66
N ASN A 163 -24.15 -7.38 -1.81
CA ASN A 163 -24.89 -6.70 -0.73
C ASN A 163 -26.10 -7.49 -0.24
N GLY A 164 -26.88 -8.10 -1.15
CA GLY A 164 -28.05 -8.88 -0.71
C GLY A 164 -27.68 -10.14 0.06
N ARG A 165 -26.57 -10.81 -0.28
CA ARG A 165 -26.04 -11.91 0.54
C ARG A 165 -25.61 -11.46 1.93
N TRP A 166 -24.96 -10.29 2.04
CA TRP A 166 -24.56 -9.70 3.32
C TRP A 166 -25.76 -9.24 4.17
N SER A 167 -26.77 -8.60 3.55
CA SER A 167 -28.01 -8.24 4.24
C SER A 167 -28.74 -9.46 4.77
N LYS A 168 -28.93 -10.48 3.93
CA LYS A 168 -29.63 -11.72 4.32
C LYS A 168 -28.88 -12.46 5.44
N SER A 169 -27.55 -12.46 5.39
CA SER A 169 -26.73 -13.03 6.45
C SER A 169 -26.88 -12.26 7.76
N ALA A 170 -26.90 -10.93 7.72
CA ALA A 170 -27.15 -10.09 8.89
C ALA A 170 -28.56 -10.30 9.45
N ASP A 171 -29.59 -10.38 8.61
CA ASP A 171 -30.96 -10.63 9.05
C ASP A 171 -31.10 -11.99 9.73
N LEU A 172 -30.45 -13.03 9.19
CA LEU A 172 -30.43 -14.38 9.78
C LEU A 172 -29.74 -14.41 11.16
N GLU A 173 -28.64 -13.67 11.32
CA GLU A 173 -27.96 -13.55 12.60
C GLU A 173 -28.84 -12.85 13.63
N ASN A 174 -29.40 -11.70 13.26
CA ASN A 174 -30.28 -10.92 14.13
C ASN A 174 -31.60 -11.64 14.46
N TYR A 175 -32.06 -12.55 13.60
CA TYR A 175 -33.25 -13.35 13.85
C TYR A 175 -33.11 -14.18 15.14
N LYS A 176 -31.89 -14.64 15.46
CA LYS A 176 -31.62 -15.37 16.73
C LYS A 176 -31.94 -14.50 17.94
N ASP A 177 -31.51 -13.25 17.94
CA ASP A 177 -31.77 -12.30 19.02
C ASP A 177 -33.25 -11.91 19.09
N ILE A 178 -33.91 -11.79 17.93
CA ILE A 178 -35.34 -11.50 17.84
C ILE A 178 -36.15 -12.64 18.44
N VAL A 179 -35.87 -13.89 18.07
CA VAL A 179 -36.58 -15.08 18.60
C VAL A 179 -36.28 -15.30 20.08
N ALA A 180 -35.08 -14.95 20.56
CA ALA A 180 -34.76 -15.00 21.99
C ALA A 180 -35.58 -14.00 22.81
N ALA A 181 -35.92 -12.85 22.23
CA ALA A 181 -36.68 -11.78 22.89
C ALA A 181 -38.20 -11.82 22.63
N GLU A 182 -38.63 -12.45 21.54
CA GLU A 182 -40.03 -12.53 21.11
C GLU A 182 -40.45 -13.99 20.92
N PRO A 183 -41.20 -14.56 21.88
CA PRO A 183 -41.65 -15.96 21.81
C PRO A 183 -42.78 -16.19 20.79
N ASP A 184 -43.41 -15.13 20.28
CA ASP A 184 -44.43 -15.19 19.24
C ASP A 184 -43.79 -15.24 17.85
N ALA A 185 -43.96 -16.36 17.15
CA ALA A 185 -43.34 -16.58 15.84
C ALA A 185 -43.76 -15.56 14.77
N GLN A 186 -45.01 -15.07 14.77
CA GLN A 186 -45.47 -14.09 13.77
C GLN A 186 -44.94 -12.69 14.07
N LYS A 187 -44.91 -12.30 15.34
CA LYS A 187 -44.31 -11.01 15.74
C LYS A 187 -42.79 -11.03 15.56
N ALA A 188 -42.13 -12.15 15.82
CA ALA A 188 -40.71 -12.33 15.56
C ALA A 188 -40.41 -12.24 14.07
N GLN A 189 -41.23 -12.88 13.22
CA GLN A 189 -41.11 -12.77 11.76
C GLN A 189 -41.30 -11.32 11.29
N LYS A 190 -42.33 -10.61 11.76
CA LYS A 190 -42.56 -9.20 11.41
C LYS A 190 -41.39 -8.30 11.84
N LYS A 191 -40.89 -8.46 13.07
CA LYS A 191 -39.70 -7.73 13.57
C LYS A 191 -38.45 -8.03 12.73
N ALA A 192 -38.32 -9.24 12.21
CA ALA A 192 -37.21 -9.62 11.34
C ALA A 192 -37.32 -8.97 9.95
N GLU A 193 -38.53 -8.97 9.37
CA GLU A 193 -38.85 -8.31 8.11
C GLU A 193 -38.66 -6.78 8.19
N ASP A 194 -38.92 -6.18 9.37
CA ASP A 194 -38.72 -4.75 9.62
C ASP A 194 -37.25 -4.36 9.87
N ASN A 195 -36.39 -5.32 10.26
CA ASN A 195 -34.99 -5.07 10.57
C ASN A 195 -34.19 -4.71 9.31
N LYS A 196 -34.46 -5.34 8.15
CA LYS A 196 -33.87 -5.01 6.83
C LYS A 196 -32.35 -4.76 6.85
N GLY A 197 -31.61 -5.50 7.68
CA GLY A 197 -30.17 -5.37 7.88
C GLY A 197 -29.70 -4.16 8.69
N LYS A 198 -30.60 -3.37 9.30
CA LYS A 198 -30.27 -2.17 10.11
C LYS A 198 -29.42 -2.47 11.34
N LYS A 199 -29.60 -3.63 11.97
CA LYS A 199 -28.75 -4.03 13.11
C LYS A 199 -27.31 -4.38 12.74
N GLY A 200 -27.00 -4.54 11.45
CA GLY A 200 -25.68 -4.97 11.01
C GLY A 200 -25.38 -6.41 11.39
N LYS A 201 -24.11 -6.76 11.31
CA LYS A 201 -23.59 -8.09 11.61
C LYS A 201 -22.42 -8.03 12.58
N ASP A 202 -22.27 -9.05 13.43
CA ASP A 202 -21.04 -9.27 14.19
C ASP A 202 -19.87 -9.45 13.23
N TRP A 203 -18.85 -8.62 13.42
CA TRP A 203 -17.65 -8.60 12.59
C TRP A 203 -16.39 -8.78 13.44
N VAL A 204 -15.22 -8.55 12.86
CA VAL A 204 -13.90 -8.68 13.50
C VAL A 204 -13.93 -8.20 14.95
N GLY A 205 -13.46 -9.05 15.88
CA GLY A 205 -13.41 -8.72 17.30
C GLY A 205 -14.77 -8.54 18.00
N GLY A 206 -15.87 -8.95 17.36
CA GLY A 206 -17.24 -8.90 17.90
C GLY A 206 -17.92 -7.55 17.77
N GLN A 207 -17.41 -6.65 16.93
CA GLN A 207 -18.04 -5.34 16.70
C GLN A 207 -19.18 -5.46 15.68
N LYS A 208 -20.32 -4.83 15.94
CA LYS A 208 -21.40 -4.70 14.95
C LYS A 208 -20.99 -3.72 13.83
N LYS A 209 -21.07 -4.16 12.57
CA LYS A 209 -20.79 -3.34 11.38
C LYS A 209 -21.83 -3.52 10.26
N GLY A 210 -21.87 -2.53 9.36
CA GLY A 210 -22.64 -2.56 8.12
C GLY A 210 -24.08 -2.06 8.24
N GLY A 211 -24.63 -1.97 9.45
CA GLY A 211 -25.99 -1.49 9.73
C GLY A 211 -26.13 0.03 9.87
N GLU A 212 -27.27 0.44 10.41
CA GLU A 212 -27.61 1.85 10.65
C GLU A 212 -26.74 2.45 11.76
N ASN A 213 -26.17 3.63 11.50
CA ASN A 213 -25.20 4.30 12.39
C ASN A 213 -23.95 3.46 12.72
N GLN A 214 -23.62 2.47 11.89
CA GLN A 214 -22.43 1.64 12.04
C GLN A 214 -21.42 1.94 10.94
N ASN A 215 -20.14 1.69 11.22
CA ASN A 215 -19.12 1.72 10.19
C ASN A 215 -19.41 0.63 9.15
N PRO A 216 -19.15 0.89 7.85
CA PRO A 216 -19.29 -0.14 6.85
C PRO A 216 -18.27 -1.26 7.09
N ILE A 217 -18.61 -2.46 6.62
CA ILE A 217 -17.70 -3.59 6.60
C ILE A 217 -16.68 -3.33 5.49
N LYS A 218 -15.40 -3.24 5.83
CA LYS A 218 -14.32 -3.12 4.84
C LYS A 218 -13.57 -4.43 4.82
N LEU A 219 -13.87 -5.27 3.84
CA LEU A 219 -13.49 -6.67 3.88
C LEU A 219 -11.97 -6.85 3.94
N ILE A 220 -11.22 -6.13 3.10
CA ILE A 220 -9.76 -6.28 3.03
C ILE A 220 -9.10 -5.56 4.21
N GLU A 221 -9.51 -4.33 4.50
CA GLU A 221 -8.95 -3.52 5.59
C GLU A 221 -9.12 -4.19 6.96
N ASP A 222 -10.34 -4.60 7.31
CA ASP A 222 -10.63 -5.16 8.63
C ASP A 222 -9.92 -6.51 8.84
N VAL A 223 -9.96 -7.39 7.84
CA VAL A 223 -9.36 -8.73 7.91
C VAL A 223 -7.84 -8.67 7.90
N ALA A 224 -7.24 -7.76 7.11
CA ALA A 224 -5.79 -7.57 7.09
C ALA A 224 -5.26 -7.08 8.44
N LYS A 225 -5.94 -6.11 9.06
CA LYS A 225 -5.59 -5.59 10.39
C LYS A 225 -5.69 -6.69 11.45
N ALA A 226 -6.80 -7.42 11.46
CA ALA A 226 -7.01 -8.54 12.38
C ALA A 226 -5.91 -9.59 12.21
N GLY A 227 -5.64 -10.02 10.98
CA GLY A 227 -4.62 -11.01 10.69
C GLY A 227 -3.20 -10.58 11.05
N TYR A 228 -2.85 -9.31 10.80
CA TYR A 228 -1.58 -8.75 11.28
C TYR A 228 -1.46 -8.85 12.80
N ASN A 229 -2.51 -8.48 13.53
CA ASN A 229 -2.51 -8.55 14.99
C ASN A 229 -2.42 -9.98 15.49
N LEU A 230 -3.16 -10.91 14.89
CA LEU A 230 -3.11 -12.33 15.23
C LEU A 230 -1.71 -12.92 15.01
N LEU A 231 -1.06 -12.61 13.89
CA LEU A 231 0.32 -13.04 13.62
C LEU A 231 1.30 -12.50 14.66
N ASN A 232 1.02 -11.35 15.26
CA ASN A 232 1.86 -10.73 16.29
C ASN A 232 1.37 -10.99 17.73
N ASN A 233 0.49 -11.96 17.96
CA ASN A 233 -0.06 -12.29 19.30
C ASN A 233 -0.77 -11.13 20.02
N ARG A 234 -1.41 -10.26 19.24
CA ARG A 234 -2.16 -9.10 19.69
C ARG A 234 -3.67 -9.29 19.54
N ASN A 235 -4.45 -8.43 20.20
CA ASN A 235 -5.89 -8.41 20.01
C ASN A 235 -6.23 -8.02 18.56
N ALA A 236 -7.25 -8.64 17.95
CA ALA A 236 -7.61 -8.38 16.55
C ALA A 236 -7.87 -6.90 16.24
N LEU A 237 -8.36 -6.14 17.23
CA LEU A 237 -8.74 -4.72 17.10
C LEU A 237 -7.64 -3.73 17.50
N ASP A 238 -6.45 -4.21 17.82
CA ASP A 238 -5.33 -3.34 18.18
C ASP A 238 -4.91 -2.44 17.00
N GLU A 239 -4.81 -1.13 17.23
CA GLU A 239 -4.38 -0.17 16.18
C GLU A 239 -2.94 0.33 16.34
N LYS A 240 -2.34 0.12 17.52
CA LYS A 240 -1.01 0.69 17.86
C LYS A 240 0.11 0.08 17.01
N THR A 241 1.13 0.89 16.75
CA THR A 241 2.41 0.47 16.13
C THR A 241 3.18 -0.47 17.06
N ILE A 242 3.87 -1.47 16.51
CA ILE A 242 4.75 -2.38 17.27
C ILE A 242 6.15 -1.75 17.34
N ALA A 243 6.69 -1.57 18.55
CA ALA A 243 8.06 -1.09 18.72
C ALA A 243 9.05 -2.16 18.22
N SER A 244 10.17 -1.74 17.61
CA SER A 244 11.16 -2.67 17.03
C SER A 244 11.68 -3.72 18.02
N LYS A 245 11.77 -3.38 19.31
CA LYS A 245 12.18 -4.30 20.39
C LYS A 245 11.16 -5.41 20.69
N ASP A 246 9.89 -5.17 20.40
CA ASP A 246 8.77 -6.08 20.68
C ASP A 246 8.32 -6.82 19.39
N CYS A 247 9.02 -6.57 18.28
CA CYS A 247 8.74 -7.15 16.98
C CYS A 247 9.50 -8.46 16.80
N ASP A 248 8.75 -9.56 16.72
CA ASP A 248 9.28 -10.91 16.56
C ASP A 248 8.71 -11.62 15.31
N GLY A 249 9.28 -11.29 14.15
CA GLY A 249 8.93 -11.90 12.86
C GLY A 249 8.95 -10.93 11.69
N ALA A 250 8.88 -11.48 10.47
CA ALA A 250 8.98 -10.67 9.25
C ALA A 250 7.81 -9.69 9.07
N THR A 251 6.62 -10.01 9.60
CA THR A 251 5.43 -9.17 9.39
C THR A 251 5.57 -7.80 10.04
N CYS A 252 6.00 -7.73 11.31
CA CYS A 252 6.17 -6.47 12.02
C CYS A 252 7.43 -5.72 11.61
N GLN A 253 8.46 -6.43 11.10
CA GLN A 253 9.65 -5.82 10.52
C GLN A 253 9.31 -5.10 9.22
N MET A 254 8.41 -5.67 8.43
CA MET A 254 7.98 -5.10 7.14
C MET A 254 6.90 -4.04 7.28
N PHE A 255 5.95 -4.28 8.19
CA PHE A 255 4.83 -3.40 8.47
C PHE A 255 4.80 -3.07 9.94
N ASP A 256 5.10 -1.82 10.26
CA ASP A 256 5.20 -1.33 11.63
C ASP A 256 3.84 -1.13 12.32
N SER A 257 2.74 -1.08 11.54
CA SER A 257 1.37 -1.00 12.07
C SER A 257 0.38 -1.84 11.26
N PRO A 258 -0.75 -2.27 11.88
CA PRO A 258 -1.82 -2.96 11.16
C PRO A 258 -2.41 -2.11 10.03
N GLN A 259 -2.47 -0.79 10.20
CA GLN A 259 -2.95 0.14 9.18
C GLN A 259 -2.08 0.10 7.91
N LYS A 260 -0.75 -0.02 8.05
CA LYS A 260 0.15 -0.08 6.90
C LYS A 260 -0.04 -1.33 6.05
N VAL A 261 -0.40 -2.46 6.68
CA VAL A 261 -0.75 -3.69 5.94
C VAL A 261 -2.02 -3.48 5.13
N SER A 262 -3.06 -2.92 5.75
CA SER A 262 -4.33 -2.67 5.06
C SER A 262 -4.20 -1.62 3.95
N ASP A 263 -3.43 -0.55 4.17
CA ASP A 263 -3.21 0.48 3.15
C ASP A 263 -2.46 -0.09 1.94
N PHE A 264 -1.47 -0.94 2.19
CA PHE A 264 -0.75 -1.64 1.13
C PHE A 264 -1.66 -2.56 0.31
N LEU A 265 -2.45 -3.41 0.97
CA LEU A 265 -3.37 -4.35 0.31
C LEU A 265 -4.49 -3.63 -0.44
N THR A 266 -5.14 -2.65 0.18
CA THR A 266 -6.25 -1.91 -0.44
C THR A 266 -5.79 -1.03 -1.58
N ARG A 267 -4.52 -0.58 -1.59
CA ARG A 267 -3.93 0.09 -2.73
C ARG A 267 -3.75 -0.86 -3.91
N ILE A 268 -3.22 -2.06 -3.69
CA ILE A 268 -2.87 -3.01 -4.75
C ILE A 268 -4.12 -3.69 -5.31
N ILE A 269 -4.95 -4.27 -4.44
CA ILE A 269 -6.08 -5.13 -4.82
C ILE A 269 -7.40 -4.33 -4.92
N GLY A 270 -7.49 -3.20 -4.24
CA GLY A 270 -8.70 -2.42 -4.07
C GLY A 270 -9.42 -2.74 -2.77
N GLU A 271 -10.62 -2.20 -2.60
CA GLU A 271 -11.47 -2.42 -1.43
C GLU A 271 -12.95 -2.42 -1.82
N GLN A 272 -13.75 -3.19 -1.09
CA GLN A 272 -15.20 -3.12 -1.13
C GLN A 272 -15.71 -2.77 0.26
N SER A 273 -16.37 -1.62 0.34
CA SER A 273 -17.11 -1.20 1.52
C SER A 273 -18.53 -1.75 1.40
N ILE A 274 -18.93 -2.61 2.33
CA ILE A 274 -20.17 -3.36 2.31
C ILE A 274 -21.10 -2.83 3.41
N SER A 275 -22.36 -2.62 3.05
CA SER A 275 -23.46 -2.40 3.99
C SER A 275 -24.43 -3.57 3.95
N THR A 276 -24.99 -3.87 5.12
CA THR A 276 -26.04 -4.86 5.31
C THR A 276 -27.42 -4.26 5.10
N CYS A 277 -27.55 -2.94 5.05
CA CYS A 277 -28.83 -2.27 4.80
C CYS A 277 -29.32 -2.52 3.37
N THR A 278 -30.58 -2.96 3.22
CA THR A 278 -31.25 -3.10 1.91
C THR A 278 -31.96 -1.83 1.45
N GLU A 279 -32.22 -0.90 2.36
CA GLU A 279 -32.77 0.44 2.11
C GLU A 279 -31.73 1.52 2.48
N ASP A 280 -32.04 2.80 2.24
CA ASP A 280 -31.15 3.93 2.53
C ASP A 280 -31.07 4.22 4.05
N CYS A 281 -30.61 3.22 4.82
CA CYS A 281 -30.48 3.23 6.29
C CYS A 281 -29.05 3.10 6.80
N GLY A 282 -28.07 2.87 5.91
CA GLY A 282 -26.71 2.51 6.29
C GLY A 282 -25.65 3.24 5.48
N PRO A 283 -24.36 3.01 5.78
CA PRO A 283 -23.26 3.53 4.96
C PRO A 283 -23.41 3.01 3.52
N LYS A 284 -23.16 3.86 2.51
CA LYS A 284 -23.31 3.42 1.12
C LYS A 284 -22.25 2.41 0.76
N THR A 285 -22.65 1.27 0.19
CA THR A 285 -21.72 0.36 -0.44
C THR A 285 -20.93 1.11 -1.50
N SER A 286 -19.61 0.99 -1.44
CA SER A 286 -18.70 1.61 -2.41
C SER A 286 -17.56 0.66 -2.73
N SER A 287 -16.95 0.86 -3.90
CA SER A 287 -15.77 0.09 -4.30
C SER A 287 -14.67 1.04 -4.71
N LYS A 288 -13.46 0.72 -4.24
CA LYS A 288 -12.22 1.38 -4.63
C LYS A 288 -11.41 0.39 -5.46
N ALA A 289 -11.05 0.78 -6.68
CA ALA A 289 -10.19 -0.05 -7.53
C ALA A 289 -8.75 -0.08 -7.00
N GLY A 290 -8.09 -1.23 -7.16
CA GLY A 290 -6.66 -1.40 -6.91
C GLY A 290 -5.82 -0.94 -8.10
N VAL A 291 -4.55 -0.62 -7.84
CA VAL A 291 -3.60 -0.15 -8.86
C VAL A 291 -2.59 -1.23 -9.29
N GLY A 292 -2.65 -2.43 -8.69
CA GLY A 292 -1.71 -3.53 -8.93
C GLY A 292 -0.35 -3.35 -8.26
N LEU A 293 0.55 -4.33 -8.47
CA LEU A 293 1.89 -4.34 -7.85
C LEU A 293 2.91 -3.42 -8.53
N ALA A 294 2.78 -3.17 -9.84
CA ALA A 294 3.78 -2.44 -10.61
C ALA A 294 4.10 -1.02 -10.06
N PRO A 295 3.11 -0.18 -9.66
CA PRO A 295 3.41 1.12 -9.06
C PRO A 295 4.16 1.01 -7.73
N ALA A 296 3.90 -0.04 -6.94
CA ALA A 296 4.62 -0.28 -5.70
C ALA A 296 6.08 -0.68 -5.94
N ILE A 297 6.34 -1.45 -6.99
CA ILE A 297 7.68 -1.84 -7.43
C ILE A 297 8.45 -0.60 -7.91
N GLU A 298 7.83 0.26 -8.70
CA GLU A 298 8.46 1.49 -9.20
C GLU A 298 8.88 2.43 -8.05
N GLU A 299 8.00 2.65 -7.07
CA GLU A 299 8.30 3.45 -5.89
C GLU A 299 9.45 2.85 -5.05
N GLU A 300 9.45 1.53 -4.86
CA GLU A 300 10.54 0.85 -4.14
C GLU A 300 11.84 0.86 -4.93
N ASN A 301 11.77 0.81 -6.27
CA ASN A 301 12.94 0.91 -7.15
C ASN A 301 13.62 2.27 -6.99
N VAL A 302 12.86 3.37 -6.99
CA VAL A 302 13.46 4.70 -6.82
C VAL A 302 14.12 4.84 -5.44
N ARG A 303 13.48 4.35 -4.37
CA ARG A 303 14.09 4.31 -3.03
C ARG A 303 15.35 3.45 -2.98
N THR A 304 15.38 2.37 -3.74
CA THR A 304 16.52 1.46 -3.80
C THR A 304 17.67 2.08 -4.58
N VAL A 305 17.41 2.71 -5.73
CA VAL A 305 18.38 3.48 -6.51
C VAL A 305 19.01 4.59 -5.65
N GLU A 306 18.18 5.33 -4.90
CA GLU A 306 18.63 6.38 -3.98
C GLU A 306 19.63 5.87 -2.93
N LYS A 307 19.26 4.80 -2.22
CA LYS A 307 20.11 4.21 -1.19
C LYS A 307 21.36 3.57 -1.80
N LEU A 308 21.25 2.97 -2.99
CA LEU A 308 22.37 2.34 -3.67
C LEU A 308 23.39 3.40 -4.13
N GLU A 309 22.94 4.53 -4.70
CA GLU A 309 23.80 5.68 -5.02
C GLU A 309 24.53 6.18 -3.78
N GLN A 310 23.83 6.31 -2.65
CA GLN A 310 24.45 6.70 -1.38
C GLN A 310 25.54 5.71 -0.97
N VAL A 311 25.25 4.40 -0.99
CA VAL A 311 26.18 3.34 -0.59
C VAL A 311 27.38 3.24 -1.54
N LEU A 312 27.17 3.41 -2.84
CA LEU A 312 28.24 3.38 -3.84
C LEU A 312 29.23 4.52 -3.63
N ASN A 313 28.79 5.68 -3.16
CA ASN A 313 29.64 6.84 -2.91
C ASN A 313 30.21 6.92 -1.47
N MET A 314 29.85 6.00 -0.58
CA MET A 314 30.38 5.94 0.78
C MET A 314 31.72 5.19 0.86
N ASP A 315 32.65 5.66 1.69
CA ASP A 315 33.94 4.98 1.88
C ASP A 315 33.77 3.56 2.43
N THR A 316 33.02 3.44 3.52
CA THR A 316 32.73 2.19 4.19
C THR A 316 31.24 2.11 4.50
N PRO A 317 30.45 1.38 3.68
CA PRO A 317 29.03 1.16 3.95
C PRO A 317 28.84 0.42 5.29
N THR A 318 27.91 0.91 6.12
CA THR A 318 27.60 0.26 7.39
C THR A 318 26.75 -1.00 7.16
N PRO A 319 26.89 -2.06 7.99
CA PRO A 319 26.06 -3.26 7.87
C PRO A 319 24.55 -2.98 7.91
N GLN A 320 24.14 -1.97 8.68
CA GLN A 320 22.74 -1.55 8.77
C GLN A 320 22.22 -1.01 7.44
N LEU A 321 23.00 -0.16 6.76
CA LEU A 321 22.61 0.41 5.47
C LEU A 321 22.57 -0.65 4.36
N LEU A 322 23.50 -1.59 4.38
CA LEU A 322 23.50 -2.76 3.50
C LEU A 322 22.30 -3.68 3.77
N GLY A 323 21.94 -3.88 5.04
CA GLY A 323 20.75 -4.63 5.45
C GLY A 323 19.45 -3.97 4.98
N GLU A 324 19.36 -2.64 5.05
CA GLU A 324 18.21 -1.90 4.54
C GLU A 324 18.07 -1.97 3.01
N LEU A 325 19.18 -2.04 2.28
CA LEU A 325 19.18 -2.25 0.83
C LEU A 325 18.83 -3.69 0.45
N SER A 326 19.22 -4.65 1.27
CA SER A 326 19.00 -6.08 1.04
C SER A 326 17.51 -6.45 1.00
N SER A 327 17.19 -7.47 0.21
CA SER A 327 15.97 -8.28 0.39
C SER A 327 16.35 -9.64 0.98
N ASN A 328 15.37 -10.48 1.35
CA ASN A 328 15.66 -11.83 1.82
C ASN A 328 16.29 -12.70 0.72
N THR A 329 15.99 -12.41 -0.54
CA THR A 329 16.50 -13.15 -1.71
C THR A 329 17.73 -12.50 -2.35
N ILE A 330 17.90 -11.19 -2.23
CA ILE A 330 19.02 -10.44 -2.81
C ILE A 330 19.71 -9.67 -1.68
N PRO A 331 20.59 -10.34 -0.92
CA PRO A 331 21.41 -9.67 0.07
C PRO A 331 22.43 -8.76 -0.63
N VAL A 332 22.54 -7.52 -0.17
CA VAL A 332 23.51 -6.55 -0.65
C VAL A 332 24.72 -6.60 0.28
N THR A 333 25.81 -7.20 -0.19
CA THR A 333 27.05 -7.34 0.59
C THR A 333 28.04 -6.21 0.29
N ARG A 334 29.00 -5.99 1.20
CA ARG A 334 30.10 -5.07 0.95
C ARG A 334 30.88 -5.44 -0.32
N GLY A 335 31.18 -6.72 -0.50
CA GLY A 335 31.87 -7.24 -1.69
C GLY A 335 31.11 -6.98 -2.99
N LEU A 336 29.77 -7.08 -2.97
CA LEU A 336 28.93 -6.72 -4.13
C LEU A 336 29.04 -5.22 -4.45
N ILE A 337 28.98 -4.36 -3.44
CA ILE A 337 29.09 -2.90 -3.61
C ILE A 337 30.46 -2.49 -4.12
N GLU A 338 31.54 -3.03 -3.55
CA GLU A 338 32.91 -2.73 -3.99
C GLU A 338 33.14 -3.22 -5.42
N THR A 339 32.68 -4.42 -5.75
CA THR A 339 32.79 -4.97 -7.12
C THR A 339 31.97 -4.15 -8.12
N LEU A 340 30.75 -3.75 -7.76
CA LEU A 340 29.89 -2.92 -8.59
C LEU A 340 30.48 -1.53 -8.82
N ARG A 341 31.09 -0.92 -7.78
CA ARG A 341 31.75 0.39 -7.85
C ARG A 341 32.93 0.41 -8.83
N GLU A 342 33.65 -0.70 -8.95
CA GLU A 342 34.80 -0.86 -9.85
C GLU A 342 34.40 -1.22 -11.29
N ASP A 343 33.12 -1.52 -11.53
CA ASP A 343 32.65 -1.91 -12.86
C ASP A 343 32.48 -0.68 -13.78
N PRO A 344 32.98 -0.72 -15.04
CA PRO A 344 32.79 0.38 -15.97
C PRO A 344 31.31 0.66 -16.29
N ASP A 345 30.44 -0.36 -16.19
CA ASP A 345 29.00 -0.27 -16.47
C ASP A 345 28.17 -0.08 -15.19
N VAL A 346 28.79 0.46 -14.12
CA VAL A 346 28.18 0.64 -12.79
C VAL A 346 26.80 1.27 -12.85
N ASP A 347 26.56 2.24 -13.72
CA ASP A 347 25.26 2.92 -13.82
C ASP A 347 24.15 1.94 -14.26
N VAL A 348 24.37 1.19 -15.34
CA VAL A 348 23.38 0.24 -15.89
C VAL A 348 23.18 -0.93 -14.93
N LEU A 349 24.26 -1.47 -14.38
CA LEU A 349 24.22 -2.58 -13.43
C LEU A 349 23.53 -2.16 -12.13
N SER A 350 23.73 -0.93 -11.65
CA SER A 350 23.06 -0.40 -10.46
C SER A 350 21.57 -0.19 -10.68
N GLN A 351 21.15 0.31 -11.84
CA GLN A 351 19.73 0.42 -12.20
C GLN A 351 19.05 -0.95 -12.20
N ARG A 352 19.71 -1.93 -12.82
CA ARG A 352 19.16 -3.27 -12.94
C ARG A 352 19.09 -3.98 -11.58
N LEU A 353 20.17 -3.92 -10.80
CA LEU A 353 20.22 -4.47 -9.45
C LEU A 353 19.15 -3.82 -8.55
N SER A 354 18.95 -2.51 -8.64
CA SER A 354 17.92 -1.80 -7.88
C SER A 354 16.52 -2.29 -8.22
N ALA A 355 16.23 -2.51 -9.51
CA ALA A 355 14.93 -3.03 -9.96
C ALA A 355 14.68 -4.46 -9.45
N GLU A 356 15.71 -5.32 -9.47
CA GLU A 356 15.64 -6.68 -8.93
C GLU A 356 15.39 -6.69 -7.42
N ILE A 357 16.14 -5.89 -6.66
CA ILE A 357 15.97 -5.73 -5.20
C ILE A 357 14.58 -5.19 -4.87
N ALA A 358 14.13 -4.15 -5.58
CA ALA A 358 12.83 -3.53 -5.34
C ALA A 358 11.68 -4.49 -5.60
N THR A 359 11.76 -5.24 -6.71
CA THR A 359 10.78 -6.28 -7.02
C THR A 359 10.76 -7.34 -5.92
N ALA A 360 11.93 -7.83 -5.50
CA ALA A 360 12.02 -8.80 -4.41
C ALA A 360 11.38 -8.28 -3.11
N LYS A 361 11.69 -7.05 -2.69
CA LYS A 361 11.11 -6.42 -1.49
C LYS A 361 9.59 -6.28 -1.57
N VAL A 362 9.06 -5.85 -2.71
CA VAL A 362 7.60 -5.69 -2.88
C VAL A 362 6.89 -7.04 -2.91
N MET A 363 7.50 -8.06 -3.52
CA MET A 363 6.97 -9.43 -3.48
C MET A 363 6.99 -10.01 -2.07
N GLU A 364 8.04 -9.76 -1.29
CA GLU A 364 8.10 -10.13 0.13
C GLU A 364 6.99 -9.45 0.95
N LYS A 365 6.79 -8.13 0.77
CA LYS A 365 5.65 -7.40 1.36
C LYS A 365 4.32 -8.05 1.00
N MET A 366 4.12 -8.39 -0.27
CA MET A 366 2.87 -8.96 -0.76
C MET A 366 2.60 -10.35 -0.20
N LEU A 367 3.61 -11.20 -0.11
CA LEU A 367 3.49 -12.54 0.48
C LEU A 367 3.19 -12.47 1.99
N LEU A 368 3.78 -11.51 2.71
CA LEU A 368 3.43 -11.27 4.12
C LEU A 368 2.01 -10.73 4.28
N ALA A 369 1.58 -9.82 3.41
CA ALA A 369 0.24 -9.27 3.42
C ALA A 369 -0.82 -10.34 3.07
N ARG A 370 -0.53 -11.24 2.12
CA ARG A 370 -1.34 -12.44 1.83
C ARG A 370 -1.49 -13.34 3.07
N ARG A 371 -0.40 -13.55 3.81
CA ARG A 371 -0.42 -14.32 5.07
C ARG A 371 -1.23 -13.61 6.16
N ALA A 372 -1.23 -12.28 6.20
CA ALA A 372 -2.12 -11.52 7.09
C ALA A 372 -3.59 -11.80 6.74
N ILE A 373 -4.00 -11.76 5.46
CA ILE A 373 -5.37 -12.14 5.07
C ILE A 373 -5.72 -13.57 5.52
N LEU A 374 -4.83 -14.54 5.26
CA LEU A 374 -5.04 -15.93 5.70
C LEU A 374 -5.16 -16.07 7.23
N ALA A 375 -4.43 -15.27 8.00
CA ALA A 375 -4.54 -15.24 9.45
C ALA A 375 -5.86 -14.58 9.89
N GLY A 376 -6.26 -13.48 9.25
CA GLY A 376 -7.51 -12.78 9.51
C GLY A 376 -8.74 -13.61 9.16
N MET A 377 -8.67 -14.46 8.13
CA MET A 377 -9.72 -15.45 7.81
C MET A 377 -9.97 -16.44 8.95
N ARG A 378 -8.98 -16.63 9.85
CA ARG A 378 -9.08 -17.47 11.04
C ARG A 378 -9.50 -16.71 12.30
N GLU A 379 -9.74 -15.40 12.19
CA GLU A 379 -10.34 -14.63 13.27
C GLU A 379 -11.76 -15.18 13.51
N PRO A 380 -12.17 -15.46 14.76
CA PRO A 380 -13.41 -16.16 15.07
C PRO A 380 -14.69 -15.70 14.35
N TYR A 381 -14.91 -14.39 14.24
CA TYR A 381 -16.13 -13.84 13.62
C TYR A 381 -16.04 -13.91 12.09
N VAL A 382 -14.84 -13.74 11.52
CA VAL A 382 -14.60 -13.89 10.08
C VAL A 382 -14.68 -15.36 9.66
N ALA A 383 -14.11 -16.27 10.47
CA ALA A 383 -14.10 -17.71 10.22
C ALA A 383 -15.50 -18.32 10.25
N ALA A 384 -16.40 -17.78 11.08
CA ALA A 384 -17.79 -18.21 11.17
C ALA A 384 -18.68 -17.66 10.03
N ASP A 385 -18.19 -16.70 9.24
CA ASP A 385 -18.95 -16.07 8.17
C ASP A 385 -18.59 -16.66 6.79
N GLN A 386 -19.46 -17.52 6.27
CA GLN A 386 -19.25 -18.14 4.96
C GLN A 386 -19.20 -17.12 3.81
N VAL A 387 -19.99 -16.05 3.86
CA VAL A 387 -19.98 -15.01 2.80
C VAL A 387 -18.64 -14.28 2.83
N ALA A 388 -18.10 -14.01 4.01
CA ALA A 388 -16.75 -13.45 4.15
C ALA A 388 -15.68 -14.38 3.58
N GLN A 389 -15.71 -15.68 3.92
CA GLN A 389 -14.72 -16.65 3.44
C GLN A 389 -14.69 -16.73 1.91
N GLU A 390 -15.85 -16.86 1.25
CA GLU A 390 -15.95 -16.93 -0.22
C GLU A 390 -15.39 -15.67 -0.91
N GLU A 391 -15.65 -14.49 -0.36
CA GLU A 391 -15.14 -13.24 -0.93
C GLU A 391 -13.64 -13.05 -0.65
N LEU A 392 -13.15 -13.47 0.52
CA LEU A 392 -11.73 -13.45 0.85
C LEU A 392 -10.92 -14.43 0.00
N GLU A 393 -11.48 -15.58 -0.38
CA GLU A 393 -10.86 -16.49 -1.35
C GLU A 393 -10.71 -15.82 -2.72
N LYS A 394 -11.72 -15.08 -3.19
CA LYS A 394 -11.60 -14.29 -4.43
C LYS A 394 -10.52 -13.22 -4.31
N VAL A 395 -10.40 -12.58 -3.15
CA VAL A 395 -9.31 -11.62 -2.87
C VAL A 395 -7.96 -12.32 -2.93
N LEU A 396 -7.78 -13.49 -2.29
CA LEU A 396 -6.55 -14.27 -2.35
C LEU A 396 -6.20 -14.69 -3.78
N ASN A 397 -7.18 -15.08 -4.59
CA ASN A 397 -6.97 -15.38 -6.00
C ASN A 397 -6.49 -14.15 -6.79
N LYS A 398 -7.04 -12.96 -6.52
CA LYS A 398 -6.55 -11.71 -7.13
C LYS A 398 -5.11 -11.41 -6.72
N ILE A 399 -4.76 -11.63 -5.44
CA ILE A 399 -3.39 -11.50 -4.95
C ILE A 399 -2.46 -12.46 -5.70
N ASP A 400 -2.87 -13.71 -5.87
CA ASP A 400 -2.07 -14.73 -6.55
C ASP A 400 -1.91 -14.43 -8.05
N LEU A 401 -2.91 -13.83 -8.69
CA LEU A 401 -2.82 -13.33 -10.07
C LEU A 401 -1.81 -12.18 -10.20
N GLU A 402 -1.85 -11.18 -9.32
CA GLU A 402 -0.87 -10.08 -9.30
C GLU A 402 0.56 -10.60 -9.08
N ILE A 403 0.73 -11.53 -8.13
CA ILE A 403 2.02 -12.19 -7.88
C ILE A 403 2.51 -12.95 -9.11
N SER A 404 1.60 -13.67 -9.79
CA SER A 404 1.93 -14.46 -10.98
C SER A 404 2.28 -13.57 -12.17
N GLN A 405 1.64 -12.41 -12.30
CA GLN A 405 1.97 -11.43 -13.32
C GLN A 405 3.40 -10.89 -13.14
N VAL A 406 3.74 -10.44 -11.93
CA VAL A 406 5.10 -9.96 -11.64
C VAL A 406 6.11 -11.08 -11.85
N LYS A 407 5.80 -12.31 -11.41
CA LYS A 407 6.67 -13.47 -11.65
C LYS A 407 6.89 -13.71 -13.15
N LEU A 408 5.84 -13.68 -13.96
CA LEU A 408 5.96 -13.87 -15.42
C LEU A 408 6.85 -12.81 -16.05
N GLU A 409 6.70 -11.55 -15.64
CA GLU A 409 7.56 -10.44 -16.09
C GLU A 409 9.03 -10.68 -15.69
N MET A 410 9.29 -11.12 -14.46
CA MET A 410 10.63 -11.46 -13.99
C MET A 410 11.23 -12.65 -14.73
N ASP A 411 10.47 -13.73 -14.91
CA ASP A 411 10.91 -14.95 -15.60
C ASP A 411 11.24 -14.64 -17.06
N MET A 412 10.43 -13.81 -17.73
CA MET A 412 10.70 -13.33 -19.08
C MET A 412 11.99 -12.50 -19.12
N GLN A 413 12.19 -11.59 -18.17
CA GLN A 413 13.43 -10.80 -18.12
C GLN A 413 14.66 -11.68 -17.84
N LYS A 414 14.53 -12.71 -16.99
CA LYS A 414 15.62 -13.65 -16.67
C LYS A 414 15.93 -14.60 -17.83
N ALA A 415 14.95 -14.94 -18.64
CA ALA A 415 15.17 -15.71 -19.86
C ALA A 415 15.96 -14.89 -20.91
N ILE A 416 15.80 -13.56 -20.90
CA ILE A 416 16.49 -12.63 -21.81
C ILE A 416 17.86 -12.21 -21.25
N THR A 417 18.01 -12.12 -19.93
CA THR A 417 19.20 -11.59 -19.24
C THR A 417 19.58 -12.44 -18.01
N SER A 418 20.87 -12.70 -17.79
CA SER A 418 21.33 -13.41 -16.58
C SER A 418 21.21 -12.53 -15.32
N ASN A 419 21.28 -13.15 -14.12
CA ASN A 419 21.22 -12.45 -12.83
C ASN A 419 22.31 -11.37 -12.75
N THR A 420 21.92 -10.13 -12.44
CA THR A 420 22.80 -8.95 -12.45
C THR A 420 23.97 -9.08 -11.48
N ALA A 421 23.75 -9.61 -10.27
CA ALA A 421 24.83 -9.85 -9.32
C ALA A 421 25.87 -10.82 -9.90
N SER A 422 25.42 -11.88 -10.57
CA SER A 422 26.32 -12.83 -11.24
C SER A 422 27.07 -12.19 -12.41
N VAL A 423 26.45 -11.28 -13.16
CA VAL A 423 27.11 -10.50 -14.23
C VAL A 423 28.20 -9.60 -13.64
N ILE A 424 27.90 -8.87 -12.57
CA ILE A 424 28.86 -7.99 -11.86
C ILE A 424 30.13 -8.78 -11.47
N PHE A 425 29.97 -9.96 -10.85
CA PHE A 425 31.12 -10.79 -10.48
C PHE A 425 31.84 -11.39 -11.69
N ASN A 426 31.11 -11.87 -12.70
CA ASN A 426 31.74 -12.41 -13.91
C ASN A 426 32.56 -11.34 -14.65
N ASN A 427 32.07 -10.10 -14.71
CA ASN A 427 32.80 -8.97 -15.27
C ASN A 427 34.11 -8.72 -14.51
N LYS A 428 34.08 -8.77 -13.17
CA LYS A 428 35.29 -8.68 -12.35
C LYS A 428 36.29 -9.79 -12.67
N PHE A 429 35.87 -11.05 -12.66
CA PHE A 429 36.77 -12.18 -12.99
C PHE A 429 37.37 -12.05 -14.39
N ASN A 430 36.57 -11.63 -15.37
CA ASN A 430 37.07 -11.41 -16.73
C ASN A 430 38.09 -10.26 -16.77
N ARG A 431 37.89 -9.18 -16.00
CA ARG A 431 38.89 -8.12 -15.89
C ARG A 431 40.18 -8.66 -15.27
N GLU A 432 40.10 -9.33 -14.13
CA GLU A 432 41.27 -9.93 -13.45
C GLU A 432 42.02 -10.92 -14.34
N ALA A 433 41.30 -11.75 -15.12
CA ALA A 433 41.89 -12.68 -16.07
C ALA A 433 42.56 -11.97 -17.25
N ASN A 434 42.02 -10.83 -17.71
CA ASN A 434 42.49 -10.11 -18.88
C ASN A 434 43.51 -8.98 -18.59
N THR A 435 43.63 -8.50 -17.34
CA THR A 435 44.55 -7.40 -16.99
C THR A 435 46.03 -7.80 -16.89
N GLY A 436 46.35 -9.08 -17.09
CA GLY A 436 47.74 -9.53 -17.15
C GLY A 436 48.43 -9.54 -15.79
N HIS A 437 49.31 -10.52 -15.62
CA HIS A 437 49.99 -10.86 -14.38
C HIS A 437 51.00 -9.76 -13.96
N TYR A 438 50.57 -8.79 -13.16
CA TYR A 438 51.46 -7.93 -12.38
C TYR A 438 51.10 -8.02 -10.89
N GLY A 439 51.69 -9.00 -10.21
CA GLY A 439 52.13 -8.82 -8.82
C GLY A 439 51.19 -9.17 -7.67
N THR A 440 49.97 -9.64 -7.88
CA THR A 440 49.16 -10.18 -6.76
C THR A 440 48.77 -11.63 -7.06
N THR A 441 49.40 -12.56 -6.34
CA THR A 441 48.94 -13.95 -6.26
C THR A 441 47.44 -13.95 -6.01
N PHE A 442 46.68 -14.80 -6.71
CA PHE A 442 45.30 -15.13 -6.35
C PHE A 442 45.17 -15.16 -4.83
N ASP A 443 44.42 -14.20 -4.28
CA ASP A 443 44.10 -14.19 -2.86
C ASP A 443 43.05 -15.29 -2.61
N ASN A 444 43.54 -16.52 -2.59
CA ASN A 444 42.75 -17.70 -2.28
C ASN A 444 42.57 -17.75 -0.76
N VAL A 445 41.33 -17.97 -0.31
CA VAL A 445 41.00 -18.21 1.10
C VAL A 445 41.88 -19.32 1.69
N ASP A 446 42.18 -20.37 0.92
CA ASP A 446 43.09 -21.44 1.32
C ASP A 446 44.52 -20.94 1.53
N LYS A 447 44.98 -20.00 0.70
CA LYS A 447 46.29 -19.36 0.86
C LYS A 447 46.32 -18.53 2.15
N ARG A 448 45.31 -17.70 2.42
CA ARG A 448 45.24 -16.91 3.66
C ARG A 448 45.22 -17.79 4.91
N VAL A 449 44.42 -18.86 4.90
CA VAL A 449 44.34 -19.79 6.04
C VAL A 449 45.66 -20.54 6.24
N ASN A 450 46.33 -20.91 5.15
CA ASN A 450 47.63 -21.58 5.17
C ASN A 450 48.76 -20.61 5.62
N ASP A 451 48.76 -19.37 5.14
CA ASP A 451 49.71 -18.32 5.54
C ASP A 451 49.49 -17.91 7.01
N LEU A 452 48.25 -17.90 7.49
CA LEU A 452 47.93 -17.62 8.90
C LEU A 452 48.31 -18.79 9.83
N ALA A 453 48.24 -20.03 9.34
CA ALA A 453 48.55 -21.23 10.11
C ALA A 453 50.05 -21.61 10.06
N TYR A 454 50.75 -21.27 8.97
CA TYR A 454 52.09 -21.78 8.66
C TYR A 454 53.05 -20.76 8.03
N GLY A 455 52.63 -19.54 7.72
CA GLY A 455 53.48 -18.51 7.14
C GLY A 455 54.39 -17.83 8.16
N THR A 456 55.66 -17.60 7.79
CA THR A 456 56.52 -16.64 8.50
C THR A 456 56.33 -15.26 7.86
N PRO A 457 55.93 -14.23 8.62
CA PRO A 457 55.66 -12.91 8.06
C PRO A 457 56.94 -12.30 7.47
N ASN A 458 56.90 -11.90 6.20
CA ASN A 458 58.00 -11.20 5.55
C ASN A 458 57.94 -9.69 5.86
N ALA A 459 59.10 -9.05 6.01
CA ALA A 459 59.20 -7.62 6.36
C ALA A 459 58.56 -6.66 5.34
N GLU A 460 58.32 -7.11 4.11
CA GLU A 460 57.63 -6.35 3.06
C GLU A 460 56.11 -6.28 3.27
N GLU A 461 55.51 -7.23 4.00
CA GLU A 461 54.07 -7.24 4.32
C GLU A 461 53.71 -6.31 5.51
N HIS A 462 54.73 -5.72 6.16
CA HIS A 462 54.60 -4.74 7.24
C HIS A 462 54.77 -3.29 6.77
N GLN A 463 54.90 -3.02 5.45
CA GLN A 463 54.77 -1.65 4.97
C GLN A 463 53.31 -1.21 5.12
N GLU A 464 53.07 -0.19 5.96
CA GLU A 464 51.81 0.53 5.95
C GLU A 464 51.51 0.94 4.51
N ALA A 465 50.32 0.55 4.02
CA ALA A 465 49.85 0.95 2.71
C ALA A 465 49.95 2.48 2.63
N GLY A 466 50.90 2.99 1.85
CA GLY A 466 50.96 4.41 1.55
C GLY A 466 49.61 4.83 1.00
N ASP A 467 49.09 5.99 1.42
CA ASP A 467 47.79 6.52 0.99
C ASP A 467 47.71 6.62 -0.55
N ILE A 468 47.29 5.53 -1.19
CA ILE A 468 46.91 5.56 -2.60
C ILE A 468 45.55 6.24 -2.62
N ALA A 469 45.57 7.56 -2.73
CA ALA A 469 44.39 8.36 -3.00
C ALA A 469 43.90 8.05 -4.43
N LEU A 470 43.20 6.92 -4.59
CA LEU A 470 42.47 6.62 -5.82
C LEU A 470 41.38 7.68 -5.96
N ASN A 471 41.47 8.51 -7.00
CA ASN A 471 40.49 9.54 -7.28
C ASN A 471 39.14 8.85 -7.58
N ARG A 472 38.23 8.85 -6.61
CA ARG A 472 36.95 8.14 -6.72
C ARG A 472 36.01 8.93 -7.62
N ARG A 473 35.45 8.26 -8.61
CA ARG A 473 34.39 8.83 -9.44
C ARG A 473 33.10 8.87 -8.61
N ASN A 474 32.46 10.04 -8.56
CA ASN A 474 31.15 10.18 -7.95
C ASN A 474 30.10 9.54 -8.89
N ILE A 475 29.44 8.48 -8.45
CA ILE A 475 28.44 7.75 -9.23
C ILE A 475 27.09 8.47 -9.08
N THR A 476 26.44 8.81 -10.18
CA THR A 476 25.11 9.46 -10.17
C THR A 476 24.13 8.58 -10.91
N LEU A 477 23.12 8.07 -10.20
CA LEU A 477 22.13 7.18 -10.80
C LEU A 477 20.90 7.99 -11.24
N ASN A 478 20.53 7.84 -12.51
CA ASN A 478 19.29 8.42 -13.02
C ASN A 478 18.07 7.70 -12.42
N ILE A 479 16.96 8.41 -12.24
CA ILE A 479 15.71 7.81 -11.75
C ILE A 479 14.61 7.88 -12.81
N PRO A 480 13.78 6.84 -12.96
CA PRO A 480 12.59 6.88 -13.79
C PRO A 480 11.65 8.03 -13.37
N THR A 481 11.03 8.70 -14.34
CA THR A 481 10.08 9.79 -14.08
C THR A 481 8.68 9.22 -13.81
N VAL A 482 8.12 9.45 -12.62
CA VAL A 482 6.71 9.11 -12.36
C VAL A 482 5.78 10.25 -12.77
N ASN A 483 4.75 9.91 -13.54
CA ASN A 483 3.67 10.83 -13.87
C ASN A 483 2.55 10.70 -12.84
N ASN A 484 1.96 11.82 -12.42
CA ASN A 484 0.67 11.79 -11.74
C ASN A 484 -0.38 11.23 -12.71
N VAL A 485 -0.70 9.93 -12.59
CA VAL A 485 -1.93 9.39 -13.15
C VAL A 485 -3.05 10.01 -12.32
N SER A 486 -3.75 10.98 -12.91
CA SER A 486 -4.99 11.49 -12.32
C SER A 486 -5.91 10.30 -12.06
N ALA A 487 -6.59 10.27 -10.91
CA ALA A 487 -7.58 9.23 -10.63
C ALA A 487 -8.51 9.07 -11.83
N TYR A 488 -8.58 7.84 -12.37
CA TYR A 488 -9.43 7.48 -13.50
C TYR A 488 -10.86 7.95 -13.24
N LYS A 489 -11.29 9.00 -13.95
CA LYS A 489 -12.69 9.40 -14.06
C LYS A 489 -13.17 8.92 -15.43
N PRO A 490 -13.99 7.85 -15.51
CA PRO A 490 -14.51 7.41 -16.80
C PRO A 490 -15.39 8.51 -17.37
N THR A 491 -15.00 9.02 -18.54
CA THR A 491 -15.87 9.88 -19.36
C THR A 491 -16.57 8.95 -20.35
N TYR A 492 -17.88 8.80 -20.20
CA TYR A 492 -18.71 8.04 -21.13
C TYR A 492 -19.00 8.87 -22.40
N GLY A 493 -18.63 8.32 -23.57
CA GLY A 493 -19.15 8.62 -24.92
C GLY A 493 -18.65 9.93 -25.56
N SER A 494 -18.29 10.01 -26.84
CA SER A 494 -18.70 9.23 -28.01
C SER A 494 -17.75 9.50 -29.19
N GLY A 495 -17.43 8.45 -29.96
CA GLY A 495 -17.20 8.48 -31.41
C GLY A 495 -15.97 9.22 -31.99
N SER A 496 -14.97 8.46 -32.47
CA SER A 496 -14.66 8.30 -33.91
C SER A 496 -13.20 7.90 -34.18
N ASN A 497 -13.10 6.87 -35.04
CA ASN A 497 -12.01 6.46 -35.95
C ASN A 497 -10.58 6.29 -35.46
N GLY A 498 -10.05 5.11 -35.81
CA GLY A 498 -8.74 4.64 -35.42
C GLY A 498 -7.61 5.12 -36.30
N GLN A 499 -6.42 5.11 -35.69
CA GLN A 499 -5.14 4.89 -36.33
C GLN A 499 -4.16 4.44 -35.24
N GLY A 500 -3.29 3.49 -35.60
CA GLY A 500 -2.44 2.73 -34.68
C GLY A 500 -1.68 3.59 -33.66
N GLY A 501 -1.97 3.35 -32.38
CA GLY A 501 -1.35 4.05 -31.27
C GLY A 501 0.05 3.51 -30.99
N ASN A 502 1.06 4.26 -31.41
CA ASN A 502 2.42 4.16 -30.90
C ASN A 502 2.38 4.32 -29.36
N TYR A 503 3.01 3.41 -28.63
CA TYR A 503 3.20 3.49 -27.18
C TYR A 503 4.11 4.68 -26.83
N ASN A 504 3.55 5.88 -26.80
CA ASN A 504 4.22 7.06 -26.26
C ASN A 504 3.96 7.12 -24.76
N ALA A 505 5.02 6.87 -23.97
CA ALA A 505 5.10 7.25 -22.57
C ALA A 505 4.58 8.69 -22.39
N GLY A 506 3.48 8.86 -21.67
CA GLY A 506 2.80 10.16 -21.53
C GLY A 506 3.72 11.20 -20.90
N LYS A 507 4.14 12.21 -21.67
CA LYS A 507 5.02 13.30 -21.22
C LYS A 507 4.22 14.31 -20.38
N TYR A 508 4.74 14.70 -19.21
CA TYR A 508 4.45 16.02 -18.64
C TYR A 508 5.13 17.07 -19.54
N GLY A 509 4.47 18.21 -19.78
CA GLY A 509 5.09 19.30 -20.54
C GLY A 509 6.25 19.89 -19.76
N THR A 510 7.43 20.00 -20.39
CA THR A 510 8.55 20.76 -19.83
C THR A 510 8.21 22.25 -19.79
N ILE A 511 8.85 22.99 -18.90
CA ILE A 511 8.68 24.44 -18.82
C ILE A 511 9.72 25.07 -19.74
N ALA A 512 9.26 25.90 -20.68
CA ALA A 512 10.16 26.65 -21.56
C ALA A 512 11.11 27.53 -20.73
N PRO A 513 12.39 27.66 -21.13
CA PRO A 513 13.34 28.52 -20.44
C PRO A 513 12.78 29.94 -20.28
N ILE A 514 12.85 30.47 -19.05
CA ILE A 514 12.45 31.84 -18.75
C ILE A 514 13.71 32.70 -18.79
N ASN A 515 13.69 33.78 -19.56
CA ASN A 515 14.81 34.72 -19.63
C ASN A 515 14.83 35.66 -18.42
N GLY A 516 16.03 36.11 -18.03
CA GLY A 516 16.21 37.08 -16.94
C GLY A 516 17.00 36.51 -15.76
N SER A 517 17.02 37.29 -14.67
CA SER A 517 17.65 36.94 -13.40
C SER A 517 17.00 35.73 -12.74
N SER A 518 17.70 35.08 -11.80
CA SER A 518 17.16 33.93 -11.08
C SER A 518 15.85 34.22 -10.33
N LEU A 519 15.66 35.46 -9.86
CA LEU A 519 14.42 35.90 -9.21
C LEU A 519 13.24 36.04 -10.19
N GLU A 520 13.49 36.52 -11.41
CA GLU A 520 12.47 36.63 -12.46
C GLU A 520 12.05 35.24 -12.94
N GLN A 521 13.03 34.36 -13.15
CA GLN A 521 12.79 32.96 -13.48
C GLN A 521 12.02 32.23 -12.38
N ALA A 522 12.40 32.40 -11.11
CA ALA A 522 11.70 31.81 -9.97
C ALA A 522 10.25 32.30 -9.88
N SER A 523 10.04 33.62 -10.04
CA SER A 523 8.71 34.22 -10.06
C SER A 523 7.86 33.64 -11.19
N GLY A 524 8.43 33.48 -12.38
CA GLY A 524 7.77 32.86 -13.53
C GLY A 524 7.37 31.40 -13.30
N LEU A 525 8.26 30.59 -12.73
CA LEU A 525 7.97 29.21 -12.33
C LEU A 525 6.82 29.14 -11.32
N LEU A 526 6.88 29.96 -10.26
CA LEU A 526 5.85 29.98 -9.23
C LEU A 526 4.48 30.43 -9.77
N LYS A 527 4.44 31.40 -10.71
CA LYS A 527 3.19 31.77 -11.38
C LYS A 527 2.56 30.60 -12.14
N GLN A 528 3.37 29.76 -12.78
CA GLN A 528 2.89 28.57 -13.50
C GLN A 528 2.41 27.47 -12.55
N PHE A 529 3.06 27.28 -11.40
CA PHE A 529 2.70 26.22 -10.46
C PHE A 529 1.52 26.56 -9.54
N GLU A 530 1.44 27.79 -9.04
CA GLU A 530 0.49 28.14 -7.96
C GLU A 530 -0.88 28.59 -8.49
N GLY A 531 -0.94 29.10 -9.73
CA GLY A 531 -2.18 29.67 -10.30
C GLY A 531 -2.63 30.96 -9.57
N PHE A 532 -3.43 31.80 -10.23
CA PHE A 532 -3.94 33.04 -9.62
C PHE A 532 -5.40 32.89 -9.19
N SER A 533 -5.71 33.24 -7.93
CA SER A 533 -7.09 33.38 -7.42
C SER A 533 -7.34 34.80 -6.90
N SER A 534 -8.35 35.50 -7.44
CA SER A 534 -8.76 36.82 -6.95
C SER A 534 -9.59 36.77 -5.67
N LYS A 535 -10.22 35.63 -5.37
CA LYS A 535 -11.08 35.43 -4.19
C LYS A 535 -10.35 34.66 -3.10
N THR A 536 -10.64 35.00 -1.84
CA THR A 536 -10.12 34.25 -0.70
C THR A 536 -10.76 32.86 -0.58
N TYR A 537 -9.95 31.86 -0.28
CA TYR A 537 -10.40 30.52 0.13
C TYR A 537 -9.70 30.12 1.43
N TRP A 538 -10.29 29.18 2.17
CA TRP A 538 -9.65 28.62 3.37
C TRP A 538 -8.72 27.48 2.97
N ASP A 539 -7.50 27.48 3.50
CA ASP A 539 -6.55 26.39 3.35
C ASP A 539 -5.92 26.07 4.71
N VAL A 540 -6.20 24.86 5.23
CA VAL A 540 -5.74 24.22 6.48
C VAL A 540 -5.68 25.13 7.72
N ASN A 541 -4.86 26.17 7.70
CA ASN A 541 -4.55 27.08 8.80
C ASN A 541 -4.77 28.58 8.50
N ALA A 542 -5.03 28.99 7.26
CA ALA A 542 -5.18 30.40 6.89
C ALA A 542 -6.09 30.63 5.67
N HIS A 543 -6.60 31.85 5.54
CA HIS A 543 -7.21 32.30 4.29
C HIS A 543 -6.13 32.67 3.28
N ARG A 544 -6.27 32.16 2.05
CA ARG A 544 -5.33 32.38 0.95
C ARG A 544 -5.99 33.01 -0.27
N ALA A 545 -5.23 33.78 -1.03
CA ALA A 545 -5.59 34.31 -2.34
C ALA A 545 -4.30 34.63 -3.15
N GLY A 546 -4.45 35.18 -4.36
CA GLY A 546 -3.33 35.43 -5.26
C GLY A 546 -2.70 34.10 -5.72
N TYR A 547 -1.39 33.99 -5.56
CA TYR A 547 -0.60 32.78 -5.86
C TYR A 547 -0.42 31.90 -4.61
N GLY A 548 -1.54 31.55 -3.97
CA GLY A 548 -1.55 30.71 -2.76
C GLY A 548 -0.96 31.37 -1.50
N SER A 549 -0.90 32.70 -1.45
CA SER A 549 -0.35 33.47 -0.32
C SER A 549 -1.43 33.75 0.73
N ASP A 550 -1.03 33.86 2.00
CA ASP A 550 -1.83 34.36 3.12
C ASP A 550 -1.66 35.88 3.32
N THR A 551 -0.88 36.53 2.46
CA THR A 551 -0.59 37.97 2.48
C THR A 551 -0.69 38.58 1.08
N ILE A 552 -0.83 39.90 1.02
CA ILE A 552 -0.64 40.72 -0.19
C ILE A 552 0.37 41.83 0.10
N THR A 553 1.02 42.35 -0.95
CA THR A 553 1.91 43.50 -0.84
C THR A 553 1.35 44.66 -1.68
N LYS A 554 0.96 45.73 -1.00
CA LYS A 554 0.39 46.93 -1.61
C LYS A 554 1.43 47.72 -2.41
N ALA A 555 0.98 48.68 -3.21
CA ALA A 555 1.85 49.54 -4.01
C ALA A 555 2.83 50.40 -3.18
N ASP A 556 2.48 50.70 -1.93
CA ASP A 556 3.33 51.39 -0.95
C ASP A 556 4.34 50.45 -0.24
N GLY A 557 4.34 49.15 -0.58
CA GLY A 557 5.17 48.14 0.05
C GLY A 557 4.59 47.53 1.33
N THR A 558 3.41 47.98 1.78
CA THR A 558 2.78 47.47 3.00
C THR A 558 2.30 46.03 2.81
N VAL A 559 2.71 45.12 3.70
CA VAL A 559 2.25 43.72 3.72
C VAL A 559 0.97 43.62 4.53
N VAL A 560 -0.09 43.07 3.94
CA VAL A 560 -1.41 42.92 4.56
C VAL A 560 -1.83 41.46 4.57
N LYS A 561 -2.24 40.96 5.74
CA LYS A 561 -2.76 39.59 5.89
C LYS A 561 -4.14 39.46 5.27
N ILE A 562 -4.36 38.39 4.51
CA ILE A 562 -5.62 38.10 3.84
C ILE A 562 -6.66 37.67 4.87
N ARG A 563 -7.87 38.24 4.76
CA ARG A 563 -9.03 37.99 5.62
C ARG A 563 -10.19 37.43 4.80
N PRO A 564 -11.10 36.65 5.41
CA PRO A 564 -12.26 36.13 4.69
C PRO A 564 -13.04 37.24 4.00
N GLY A 565 -13.37 37.05 2.72
CA GLY A 565 -14.17 37.99 1.92
C GLY A 565 -13.36 39.11 1.25
N MET A 566 -12.04 39.17 1.44
CA MET A 566 -11.19 40.11 0.70
C MET A 566 -11.12 39.74 -0.80
N THR A 567 -11.04 40.76 -1.66
CA THR A 567 -10.69 40.58 -3.07
C THR A 567 -9.27 41.06 -3.30
N VAL A 568 -8.45 40.26 -3.97
CA VAL A 568 -7.04 40.54 -4.21
C VAL A 568 -6.83 40.88 -5.68
N SER A 569 -6.21 42.03 -5.95
CA SER A 569 -5.80 42.43 -7.30
C SER A 569 -4.63 41.58 -7.76
N ARG A 570 -4.49 41.39 -9.08
CA ARG A 570 -3.37 40.64 -9.64
C ARG A 570 -2.06 41.35 -9.36
N GLU A 571 -2.07 42.68 -9.41
CA GLU A 571 -0.91 43.53 -9.21
C GLU A 571 -0.38 43.45 -7.77
N ASP A 572 -1.27 43.44 -6.77
CA ASP A 572 -0.88 43.24 -5.35
C ASP A 572 -0.36 41.82 -5.11
N ALA A 573 -0.97 40.80 -5.73
CA ALA A 573 -0.51 39.42 -5.64
C ALA A 573 0.84 39.21 -6.31
N GLU A 574 1.11 39.86 -7.44
CA GLU A 574 2.39 39.78 -8.14
C GLU A 574 3.50 40.52 -7.38
N ARG A 575 3.21 41.66 -6.75
CA ARG A 575 4.14 42.31 -5.81
C ARG A 575 4.46 41.42 -4.61
N ASP A 576 3.45 40.78 -4.04
CA ASP A 576 3.63 39.85 -2.92
C ASP A 576 4.48 38.64 -3.32
N LEU A 577 4.19 38.07 -4.49
CA LEU A 577 4.96 36.96 -5.04
C LEU A 577 6.43 37.36 -5.25
N ALA A 578 6.71 38.54 -5.80
CA ALA A 578 8.08 39.01 -5.99
C ALA A 578 8.84 39.19 -4.66
N ARG A 579 8.17 39.74 -3.63
CA ARG A 579 8.74 39.86 -2.28
C ARG A 579 9.05 38.49 -1.69
N ARG A 580 8.06 37.58 -1.67
CA ARG A 580 8.22 36.23 -1.13
C ARG A 580 9.27 35.42 -1.89
N THR A 581 9.31 35.53 -3.21
CA THR A 581 10.34 34.87 -4.04
C THR A 581 11.74 35.28 -3.58
N ARG A 582 11.96 36.56 -3.26
CA ARG A 582 13.25 37.03 -2.70
C ARG A 582 13.54 36.45 -1.32
N GLU A 583 12.53 36.37 -0.44
CA GLU A 583 12.66 35.77 0.90
C GLU A 583 13.04 34.28 0.82
N PHE A 584 12.38 33.52 -0.05
CA PHE A 584 12.69 32.11 -0.27
C PHE A 584 14.01 31.90 -1.01
N ALA A 585 14.41 32.78 -1.93
CA ALA A 585 15.73 32.75 -2.54
C ALA A 585 16.83 32.99 -1.50
N ASN A 586 16.65 33.96 -0.59
CA ASN A 586 17.57 34.19 0.52
C ASN A 586 17.62 32.98 1.47
N THR A 587 16.48 32.34 1.71
CA THR A 587 16.40 31.12 2.54
C THR A 587 17.14 29.96 1.89
N ALA A 588 16.91 29.72 0.60
CA ALA A 588 17.59 28.70 -0.18
C ALA A 588 19.11 28.96 -0.23
N ARG A 589 19.54 30.21 -0.48
CA ARG A 589 20.95 30.63 -0.41
C ARG A 589 21.57 30.36 0.96
N LYS A 590 20.85 30.62 2.05
CA LYS A 590 21.32 30.30 3.40
C LYS A 590 21.45 28.79 3.62
N ASN A 591 20.56 27.98 3.05
CA ASN A 591 20.60 26.52 3.22
C ASN A 591 21.74 25.86 2.43
N VAL A 592 22.02 26.30 1.20
CA VAL A 592 23.12 25.72 0.38
C VAL A 592 24.47 26.41 0.57
N SER A 593 24.52 27.51 1.31
CA SER A 593 25.62 28.48 1.42
C SER A 593 25.70 29.49 0.28
N ALA A 594 26.19 30.69 0.59
CA ALA A 594 26.40 31.76 -0.38
C ALA A 594 27.38 31.36 -1.49
N GLU A 595 28.47 30.67 -1.13
CA GLU A 595 29.49 30.23 -2.08
C GLU A 595 28.93 29.26 -3.13
N THR A 596 28.18 28.26 -2.68
CA THR A 596 27.50 27.33 -3.58
C THR A 596 26.47 28.05 -4.44
N TRP A 597 25.62 28.88 -3.83
CA TRP A 597 24.54 29.59 -4.52
C TRP A 597 25.06 30.43 -5.68
N ASP A 598 26.12 31.21 -5.43
CA ASP A 598 26.65 32.17 -6.38
C ASP A 598 27.37 31.47 -7.56
N LYS A 599 27.73 30.18 -7.43
CA LYS A 599 28.28 29.32 -8.49
C LYS A 599 27.22 28.59 -9.33
N LEU A 600 25.97 28.53 -8.86
CA LEU A 600 24.88 27.87 -9.60
C LEU A 600 24.32 28.77 -10.71
N PRO A 601 23.92 28.21 -11.87
CA PRO A 601 23.32 28.99 -12.94
C PRO A 601 21.93 29.51 -12.55
N PRO A 602 21.42 30.59 -13.20
CA PRO A 602 20.16 31.24 -12.82
C PRO A 602 18.95 30.30 -12.81
N ASN A 603 18.90 29.33 -13.73
CA ASN A 603 17.83 28.34 -13.81
C ASN A 603 17.83 27.37 -12.62
N ALA A 604 19.02 26.97 -12.15
CA ALA A 604 19.17 26.14 -10.94
C ALA A 604 18.78 26.91 -9.67
N GLN A 605 19.22 28.17 -9.54
CA GLN A 605 18.81 29.05 -8.44
C GLN A 605 17.29 29.26 -8.43
N ALA A 606 16.67 29.40 -9.60
CA ALA A 606 15.22 29.57 -9.73
C ALA A 606 14.44 28.33 -9.29
N ALA A 607 14.87 27.14 -9.72
CA ALA A 607 14.27 25.87 -9.30
C ALA A 607 14.41 25.65 -7.78
N LEU A 608 15.60 25.89 -7.21
CA LEU A 608 15.82 25.81 -5.76
C LEU A 608 14.94 26.76 -4.97
N THR A 609 14.70 27.97 -5.49
CA THR A 609 13.77 28.94 -4.90
C THR A 609 12.33 28.42 -4.93
N SER A 610 11.89 27.83 -6.05
CA SER A 610 10.56 27.22 -6.16
C SER A 610 10.37 26.05 -5.19
N ILE A 611 11.40 25.23 -4.99
CA ILE A 611 11.37 24.12 -4.03
C ILE A 611 11.30 24.66 -2.60
N ALA A 612 12.12 25.65 -2.25
CA ALA A 612 12.09 26.30 -0.94
C ALA A 612 10.73 26.95 -0.66
N TYR A 613 10.10 27.57 -1.66
CA TYR A 613 8.74 28.12 -1.53
C TYR A 613 7.71 27.03 -1.19
N ASN A 614 7.82 25.86 -1.82
CA ASN A 614 6.88 24.75 -1.62
C ASN A 614 7.12 23.99 -0.30
N TYR A 615 8.38 23.79 0.10
CA TYR A 615 8.76 23.04 1.31
C TYR A 615 8.97 23.95 2.53
N GLY A 616 8.90 25.27 2.35
CA GLY A 616 9.23 26.29 3.34
C GLY A 616 10.74 26.53 3.52
N SER A 617 11.58 25.52 3.26
CA SER A 617 13.04 25.58 3.40
C SER A 617 13.69 24.41 2.67
N LEU A 618 14.97 24.56 2.28
CA LEU A 618 15.77 23.42 1.79
C LEU A 618 16.49 22.69 2.93
N GLY A 619 16.44 23.20 4.16
CA GLY A 619 17.21 22.65 5.29
C GLY A 619 16.89 21.19 5.63
N ASN A 620 15.65 20.76 5.39
CA ASN A 620 15.23 19.35 5.59
C ASN A 620 15.50 18.47 4.36
N LEU A 621 15.95 19.05 3.24
CA LEU A 621 16.24 18.37 1.98
C LEU A 621 17.75 18.22 1.80
N LYS A 622 18.38 17.50 2.73
CA LYS A 622 19.85 17.34 2.77
C LYS A 622 20.42 16.83 1.44
N SER A 623 19.74 15.88 0.78
CA SER A 623 20.13 15.37 -0.54
C SER A 623 20.18 16.44 -1.63
N VAL A 624 19.24 17.40 -1.62
CA VAL A 624 19.21 18.53 -2.57
C VAL A 624 20.32 19.53 -2.26
N VAL A 625 20.58 19.80 -0.97
CA VAL A 625 21.65 20.69 -0.53
C VAL A 625 23.03 20.12 -0.91
N ASP A 626 23.26 18.83 -0.63
CA ASP A 626 24.51 18.15 -0.95
C ASP A 626 24.73 18.06 -2.47
N ALA A 627 23.66 17.78 -3.24
CA ALA A 627 23.73 17.80 -4.70
C ALA A 627 23.97 19.19 -5.29
N ALA A 628 23.37 20.24 -4.71
CA ALA A 628 23.66 21.62 -5.10
C ALA A 628 25.14 21.98 -4.88
N ASN A 629 25.71 21.55 -3.75
CA ASN A 629 27.14 21.72 -3.45
C ASN A 629 28.03 20.96 -4.46
N ALA A 630 27.67 19.73 -4.82
CA ALA A 630 28.40 18.94 -5.82
C ALA A 630 28.33 19.60 -7.20
N SER A 631 27.14 19.99 -7.65
CA SER A 631 26.93 20.66 -8.95
C SER A 631 27.61 22.03 -9.04
N ALA A 632 27.68 22.79 -7.94
CA ALA A 632 28.43 24.05 -7.89
C ALA A 632 29.95 23.85 -8.02
N LYS A 633 30.48 22.69 -7.61
CA LYS A 633 31.90 22.35 -7.74
C LYS A 633 32.24 21.80 -9.13
N SER A 634 31.37 20.95 -9.69
CA SER A 634 31.63 20.27 -10.96
C SER A 634 31.17 21.07 -12.19
N GLY A 635 30.20 21.98 -12.03
CA GLY A 635 29.49 22.61 -13.14
C GLY A 635 28.44 21.72 -13.80
N ASP A 636 28.38 20.43 -13.45
CA ASP A 636 27.37 19.48 -13.94
C ASP A 636 26.11 19.53 -13.07
N MET A 637 24.98 19.88 -13.69
CA MET A 637 23.69 20.01 -13.02
C MET A 637 22.93 18.69 -12.89
N THR A 638 23.44 17.58 -13.43
CA THR A 638 22.79 16.26 -13.41
C THR A 638 22.49 15.79 -12.00
N ALA A 639 23.46 15.91 -11.09
CA ALA A 639 23.30 15.53 -9.68
C ALA A 639 22.18 16.34 -9.00
N LEU A 640 22.17 17.66 -9.19
CA LEU A 640 21.14 18.54 -8.65
C LEU A 640 19.76 18.23 -9.26
N ALA A 641 19.66 18.09 -10.58
CA ALA A 641 18.42 17.75 -11.25
C ALA A 641 17.85 16.41 -10.78
N ASN A 642 18.70 15.40 -10.62
CA ASN A 642 18.28 14.09 -10.10
C ASN A 642 17.85 14.19 -8.62
N ALA A 643 18.57 14.94 -7.78
CA ALA A 643 18.16 15.17 -6.39
C ALA A 643 16.80 15.88 -6.28
N VAL A 644 16.51 16.82 -7.18
CA VAL A 644 15.18 17.44 -7.26
C VAL A 644 14.13 16.47 -7.78
N ARG A 645 14.47 15.68 -8.81
CA ARG A 645 13.57 14.68 -9.38
C ARG A 645 13.17 13.63 -8.35
N ARG A 646 14.08 13.24 -7.45
CA ARG A 646 13.84 12.28 -6.36
C ARG A 646 12.71 12.68 -5.42
N LEU A 647 12.49 13.98 -5.27
CA LEU A 647 11.38 14.52 -4.48
C LEU A 647 10.01 14.17 -5.08
N GLN A 648 9.94 13.63 -6.31
CA GLN A 648 8.69 13.28 -6.97
C GLN A 648 7.82 12.29 -6.16
N HIS A 649 8.42 11.44 -5.32
CA HIS A 649 7.70 10.47 -4.49
C HIS A 649 7.26 11.03 -3.12
N HIS A 650 7.66 12.25 -2.77
CA HIS A 650 7.21 12.87 -1.52
C HIS A 650 5.70 13.05 -1.55
N ASN A 651 5.07 12.95 -0.38
CA ASN A 651 3.61 13.11 -0.22
C ASN A 651 2.81 12.20 -1.17
N ASN A 652 3.24 10.94 -1.35
CA ASN A 652 2.58 9.96 -2.24
C ASN A 652 2.46 10.41 -3.70
N GLY A 653 3.48 11.10 -4.22
CA GLY A 653 3.49 11.48 -5.63
C GLY A 653 2.77 12.79 -5.96
N VAL A 654 2.10 13.44 -5.00
CA VAL A 654 1.26 14.62 -5.27
C VAL A 654 2.01 15.71 -6.05
N ASN A 655 3.28 15.94 -5.73
CA ASN A 655 4.12 16.95 -6.40
C ASN A 655 4.99 16.39 -7.53
N ALA A 656 4.82 15.12 -7.94
CA ALA A 656 5.68 14.46 -8.91
C ALA A 656 5.88 15.26 -10.20
N LYS A 657 4.77 15.74 -10.78
CA LYS A 657 4.81 16.59 -11.98
C LYS A 657 5.67 17.85 -11.77
N ARG A 658 5.46 18.57 -10.67
CA ARG A 658 6.19 19.82 -10.36
C ARG A 658 7.69 19.55 -10.19
N ARG A 659 8.06 18.51 -9.45
CA ARG A 659 9.45 18.13 -9.21
C ARG A 659 10.16 17.72 -10.50
N ASN A 660 9.49 16.97 -11.35
CA ASN A 660 9.96 16.60 -12.67
C ASN A 660 10.18 17.83 -13.59
N GLN A 661 9.24 18.78 -13.59
CA GLN A 661 9.37 20.02 -14.35
C GLN A 661 10.51 20.90 -13.85
N GLU A 662 10.72 21.02 -12.54
CA GLU A 662 11.84 21.75 -11.95
C GLU A 662 13.19 21.07 -12.24
N ALA A 663 13.26 19.74 -12.18
CA ALA A 663 14.45 18.98 -12.55
C ALA A 663 14.82 19.16 -14.03
N ASP A 664 13.84 19.15 -14.93
CA ASP A 664 14.06 19.41 -16.35
C ASP A 664 14.47 20.86 -16.62
N TYR A 665 13.91 21.81 -15.86
CA TYR A 665 14.28 23.23 -15.92
C TYR A 665 15.74 23.46 -15.50
N ILE A 666 16.22 22.76 -14.47
CA ILE A 666 17.63 22.76 -14.05
C ILE A 666 18.56 22.28 -15.18
N MET A 667 18.10 21.29 -15.95
CA MET A 667 18.87 20.74 -17.08
C MET A 667 18.70 21.52 -18.39
N ASN A 668 17.94 22.63 -18.40
CA ASN A 668 17.55 23.35 -19.62
C ASN A 668 16.94 22.46 -20.71
N LYS A 669 16.20 21.41 -20.34
CA LYS A 669 15.54 20.54 -21.31
C LYS A 669 14.37 21.27 -21.95
N THR A 670 14.50 21.63 -23.22
CA THR A 670 13.40 22.10 -24.06
C THR A 670 12.59 20.89 -24.55
N GLY A 671 11.25 20.97 -24.43
CA GLY A 671 10.31 19.87 -24.71
C GLY A 671 10.24 19.43 -26.16
#